data_AF-A0A3L7AGI0-F1
#
_entry.id   AF-A0A3L7AGI0-F1
#
_cell.length_a   1.000
_cell.length_b   1.000
_cell.length_c   1.000
_cell.angle_alpha   90.00
_cell.angle_beta   90.00
_cell.angle_gamma   90.00
#
_symmetry.space_group_name_H-M   'P 1'
#
loop_
_entity.id
_entity.type
_entity.pdbx_description
1 polymer ?
#
loop_
_entity_poly.entity_id
_entity_poly.type
_entity_poly.pdbx_seq_one_letter_code
_entity_poly.pdbx_strand_id
1 'polypeptide(L)'
;MHAAVHVTLPGHQVAQAPIRARETVNGFLRRTGWSTDKLPTICVLNGKPLMRADWGRRRLRKKDRLAFVSKPLGGGSAQGKQIAGLVAMIALMALTTVVAGPLAGVLFGGGKLAEGIIGAAFMAGGAFAINTLIAPKAGGQDDDPGQIYSFGTQSNSARVLQTIPVSYGRVKRAPDYAAVPWSEYLGNEQFLHVVLVDGLGKYERHQILVDDTVLWDSGTGINSEFSGVSIDFYEPGEEITSFPLNVATAAEVAGQELPDDLEWVGGFIANAAGTTATHLAIDIGFPGGLNQVNSSGGLSPVFVPITAQYRPVDDLGAPTGDWATLFTQAYGGQTTKPKRFSRKVAVAPGRYEVRLRRNNDSSAESNITDAVAWAGLRAYLTGPQSFTGVSVTAITMRATQQLTSAAAQRMSVISTRILPVWNGSAWVEQATRSPAWAMWDIATNEDYGARRAISKVDLQSILALDAGATTRGDCFDFTFSSAMGVPEALDTALRVTRAKHRWAGDVLTLVRDEWRDVPSMMLTDQEIVRGSLSVEYLMQPEDSADAVILEYIDESVWQPAEVQVPTDYATDYPVRIQLPGIVQRAQAYREAQFLYRQSQYRRVRPTLETEHDGRLVSMGDHLLVQSDIPGAWGAAGKVVAEDEGTLTLEPAPVWAESGQHYISIRNKFGGAFGPVKCDRGETDADCILDPTDLALVETQQETTLAEVLARSPGAEHPSYAHGLGTAWQRRCIAMTGAPSGDRVQLVLVVDDERVHESSGSPDALPALPTLRLPRAPVVGGLVAKIEQGLIEPALSASWWPAAGALYYVAQVSYDDGDTWETLAESRDAEATWVVEPRALKLRVAAVGSSKGPWQTIDVAAPDITYEMVEVTVSNFEASLRAEFERVAGEQQDYFEALSDALAMVQADISARTYSTYVDERTSRVAAIAGVRAEFYEQLLLAVGPDSALAAQVTALSVQVGDVAASLTISGVARAGWGSATVAYDIAAKVEADGEFYSSGLRVGLVPDGMGGYTGAVYVIADQFVVGNAAGDTFFPLFTISGGNAYLDGNLMLSGTLYANRIRTNDIDTDRIAPNAITAFDSYYNDYAGSGGGTFSGARQFADVTLNRTASTTAQITIDVQIRHTGAANPSAGSIQVRRVISGVSTTVKTMFFFADSIGVAYTSQHIFNYYDFDNVSGSVDYEIWLVTSTYEQVFRQVFVTGQETKR
;
A
#
# COMPACT_ATOMS: atom_id res chain seq x y z
N MET A 1 -37.43 -4.06 -33.66
CA MET A 1 -36.25 -4.62 -34.37
C MET A 1 -35.05 -4.52 -33.45
N HIS A 2 -34.08 -5.44 -33.49
CA HIS A 2 -32.84 -5.23 -32.74
C HIS A 2 -31.97 -4.20 -33.47
N ALA A 3 -31.52 -3.20 -32.72
CA ALA A 3 -30.56 -2.20 -33.17
C ALA A 3 -29.16 -2.58 -32.68
N ALA A 4 -28.16 -2.08 -33.40
CA ALA A 4 -26.81 -2.00 -32.88
C ALA A 4 -26.65 -0.71 -32.07
N VAL A 5 -25.82 -0.75 -31.04
CA VAL A 5 -25.53 0.40 -30.16
C VAL A 5 -24.04 0.75 -30.21
N HIS A 6 -23.73 2.02 -30.02
CA HIS A 6 -22.37 2.53 -29.80
C HIS A 6 -22.34 3.18 -28.43
N VAL A 7 -21.42 2.73 -27.57
CA VAL A 7 -21.29 3.12 -26.18
C VAL A 7 -19.86 3.62 -25.94
N THR A 8 -19.71 4.76 -25.29
CA THR A 8 -18.43 5.19 -24.69
C THR A 8 -18.40 4.82 -23.22
N LEU A 9 -17.28 4.26 -22.77
CA LEU A 9 -17.06 3.99 -21.34
C LEU A 9 -17.14 5.30 -20.53
N PRO A 10 -17.74 5.30 -19.32
CA PRO A 10 -18.24 4.16 -18.56
C PRO A 10 -19.75 3.87 -18.75
N GLY A 11 -20.26 3.83 -19.99
CA GLY A 11 -21.62 3.33 -20.27
C GLY A 11 -22.54 4.28 -21.05
N HIS A 12 -22.06 5.45 -21.46
CA HIS A 12 -22.85 6.42 -22.20
C HIS A 12 -23.12 5.97 -23.65
N GLN A 13 -24.39 5.71 -24.01
CA GLN A 13 -24.77 5.39 -25.39
C GLN A 13 -24.63 6.64 -26.28
N VAL A 14 -23.69 6.61 -27.22
CA VAL A 14 -23.40 7.68 -28.19
C VAL A 14 -24.35 7.62 -29.39
N ALA A 15 -24.65 6.42 -29.89
CA ALA A 15 -25.50 6.23 -31.07
C ALA A 15 -26.20 4.87 -31.10
N GLN A 16 -27.27 4.77 -31.89
CA GLN A 16 -28.05 3.55 -32.09
C GLN A 16 -28.55 3.50 -33.53
N ALA A 17 -28.48 2.34 -34.19
CA ALA A 17 -28.94 2.18 -35.57
C ALA A 17 -29.45 0.75 -35.87
N PRO A 18 -30.50 0.58 -36.71
CA PRO A 18 -31.07 -0.72 -37.00
C PRO A 18 -30.10 -1.63 -37.78
N ILE A 19 -30.09 -2.92 -37.44
CA ILE A 19 -29.30 -3.96 -38.13
C ILE A 19 -30.08 -4.47 -39.35
N ARG A 20 -29.42 -4.55 -40.52
CA ARG A 20 -29.99 -5.20 -41.70
C ARG A 20 -29.57 -6.68 -41.78
N ALA A 21 -30.49 -7.56 -42.16
CA ALA A 21 -30.18 -8.98 -42.29
C ALA A 21 -29.20 -9.25 -43.44
N ARG A 22 -28.21 -10.14 -43.22
CA ARG A 22 -27.12 -10.50 -44.14
C ARG A 22 -26.07 -9.41 -44.41
N GLU A 23 -26.20 -8.23 -43.78
CA GLU A 23 -25.19 -7.17 -43.75
C GLU A 23 -23.93 -7.65 -42.98
N THR A 24 -22.72 -7.23 -43.36
CA THR A 24 -21.50 -7.48 -42.57
C THR A 24 -21.24 -6.32 -41.62
N VAL A 25 -20.42 -6.52 -40.58
CA VAL A 25 -20.10 -5.45 -39.61
C VAL A 25 -19.43 -4.25 -40.30
N ASN A 26 -18.52 -4.49 -41.26
CA ASN A 26 -17.98 -3.42 -42.11
C ASN A 26 -19.02 -2.78 -43.04
N GLY A 27 -20.03 -3.54 -43.49
CA GLY A 27 -21.15 -3.00 -44.27
C GLY A 27 -22.07 -2.11 -43.42
N PHE A 28 -22.30 -2.50 -42.16
CA PHE A 28 -23.02 -1.71 -41.17
C PHE A 28 -22.31 -0.38 -40.90
N LEU A 29 -21.01 -0.40 -40.53
CA LEU A 29 -20.23 0.80 -40.24
C LEU A 29 -20.18 1.78 -41.42
N ARG A 30 -19.97 1.27 -42.65
CA ARG A 30 -20.02 2.08 -43.89
C ARG A 30 -21.40 2.69 -44.16
N ARG A 31 -22.49 2.04 -43.72
CA ARG A 31 -23.86 2.55 -43.87
C ARG A 31 -24.24 3.56 -42.80
N THR A 32 -23.74 3.43 -41.57
CA THR A 32 -24.05 4.34 -40.46
C THR A 32 -23.09 5.53 -40.36
N GLY A 33 -21.94 5.47 -41.06
CA GLY A 33 -20.89 6.48 -40.94
C GLY A 33 -20.11 6.41 -39.62
N TRP A 34 -20.28 5.35 -38.83
CA TRP A 34 -19.59 5.17 -37.55
C TRP A 34 -18.12 4.81 -37.81
N SER A 35 -17.18 5.67 -37.38
CA SER A 35 -15.73 5.41 -37.49
C SER A 35 -15.18 4.83 -36.19
N THR A 36 -14.53 3.68 -36.31
CA THR A 36 -13.89 2.94 -35.20
C THR A 36 -12.40 3.26 -35.06
N ASP A 37 -11.96 4.35 -35.69
CA ASP A 37 -10.55 4.60 -36.02
C ASP A 37 -10.02 5.84 -35.29
N LYS A 38 -10.92 6.68 -34.75
CA LYS A 38 -10.61 7.84 -33.90
C LYS A 38 -10.52 7.50 -32.40
N LEU A 39 -11.08 6.37 -31.97
CA LEU A 39 -11.10 5.92 -30.58
C LEU A 39 -10.85 4.40 -30.54
N PRO A 40 -10.07 3.86 -29.57
CA PRO A 40 -9.96 2.43 -29.34
C PRO A 40 -11.35 1.82 -29.11
N THR A 41 -11.79 0.93 -30.02
CA THR A 41 -13.18 0.46 -30.09
C THR A 41 -13.28 -1.04 -30.31
N ILE A 42 -13.91 -1.75 -29.37
CA ILE A 42 -14.21 -3.18 -29.43
C ILE A 42 -15.60 -3.39 -30.02
N CYS A 43 -15.77 -4.44 -30.83
CA CYS A 43 -17.07 -4.89 -31.33
C CYS A 43 -17.49 -6.17 -30.59
N VAL A 44 -18.69 -6.18 -30.02
CA VAL A 44 -19.30 -7.32 -29.32
C VAL A 44 -20.55 -7.77 -30.08
N LEU A 45 -20.63 -9.05 -30.40
CA LEU A 45 -21.73 -9.68 -31.13
C LEU A 45 -22.31 -10.81 -30.29
N ASN A 46 -23.59 -10.72 -29.91
CA ASN A 46 -24.28 -11.68 -29.06
C ASN A 46 -23.51 -12.00 -27.76
N GLY A 47 -22.94 -10.97 -27.12
CA GLY A 47 -22.15 -11.09 -25.89
C GLY A 47 -20.68 -11.51 -26.08
N LYS A 48 -20.25 -11.91 -27.29
CA LYS A 48 -18.86 -12.33 -27.56
C LYS A 48 -18.09 -11.26 -28.34
N PRO A 49 -16.82 -10.96 -27.98
CA PRO A 49 -16.00 -10.04 -28.76
C PRO A 49 -15.73 -10.60 -30.17
N LEU A 50 -15.83 -9.75 -31.19
CA LEU A 50 -15.59 -10.10 -32.58
C LEU A 50 -14.30 -9.45 -33.07
N MET A 51 -13.30 -10.26 -33.44
CA MET A 51 -12.02 -9.78 -33.93
C MET A 51 -12.16 -8.91 -35.19
N ARG A 52 -11.36 -7.85 -35.28
CA ARG A 52 -11.43 -6.84 -36.37
C ARG A 52 -11.24 -7.45 -37.77
N ALA A 53 -10.49 -8.55 -37.88
CA ALA A 53 -10.34 -9.31 -39.13
C ALA A 53 -11.66 -9.90 -39.67
N ASP A 54 -12.58 -10.30 -38.78
CA ASP A 54 -13.85 -10.93 -39.17
C ASP A 54 -14.98 -9.94 -39.43
N TRP A 55 -14.81 -8.65 -39.17
CA TRP A 55 -15.86 -7.65 -39.42
C TRP A 55 -16.26 -7.55 -40.91
N GLY A 56 -15.35 -7.90 -41.82
CA GLY A 56 -15.62 -8.03 -43.26
C GLY A 56 -16.28 -9.35 -43.67
N ARG A 57 -16.18 -10.39 -42.85
CA ARG A 57 -16.60 -11.78 -43.15
C ARG A 57 -17.92 -12.16 -42.47
N ARG A 58 -18.09 -11.77 -41.20
CA ARG A 58 -19.27 -12.09 -40.39
C ARG A 58 -20.50 -11.33 -40.88
N ARG A 59 -21.47 -12.08 -41.41
CA ARG A 59 -22.82 -11.57 -41.77
C ARG A 59 -23.77 -11.64 -40.57
N LEU A 60 -24.49 -10.55 -40.33
CA LEU A 60 -25.44 -10.36 -39.23
C LEU A 60 -26.80 -11.02 -39.53
N ARG A 61 -27.39 -11.64 -38.50
CA ARG A 61 -28.71 -12.29 -38.54
C ARG A 61 -29.79 -11.38 -37.96
N LYS A 62 -31.07 -11.62 -38.31
CA LYS A 62 -32.24 -10.81 -37.86
C LYS A 62 -32.45 -10.78 -36.32
N LYS A 63 -31.78 -11.66 -35.57
CA LYS A 63 -31.79 -11.73 -34.09
C LYS A 63 -30.43 -11.41 -33.45
N ASP A 64 -29.40 -11.03 -34.21
CA ASP A 64 -28.09 -10.69 -33.63
C ASP A 64 -28.16 -9.35 -32.87
N ARG A 65 -27.57 -9.28 -31.67
CA ARG A 65 -27.32 -8.04 -30.88
C ARG A 65 -25.88 -7.61 -31.12
N LEU A 66 -25.66 -6.36 -31.54
CA LEU A 66 -24.34 -5.82 -31.89
C LEU A 66 -24.06 -4.56 -31.05
N ALA A 67 -22.89 -4.50 -30.39
CA ALA A 67 -22.46 -3.35 -29.62
C ALA A 67 -21.03 -2.95 -30.00
N PHE A 68 -20.79 -1.65 -30.15
CA PHE A 68 -19.45 -1.07 -30.23
C PHE A 68 -19.16 -0.35 -28.93
N VAL A 69 -18.02 -0.65 -28.30
CA VAL A 69 -17.61 -0.06 -27.02
C VAL A 69 -16.29 0.69 -27.23
N SER A 70 -16.30 2.01 -27.04
CA SER A 70 -15.15 2.89 -27.23
C SER A 70 -14.63 3.46 -25.91
N LYS A 71 -13.31 3.60 -25.77
CA LYS A 71 -12.71 4.42 -24.70
C LYS A 71 -12.72 5.90 -25.11
N PRO A 72 -13.16 6.85 -24.27
CA PRO A 72 -12.99 8.28 -24.54
C PRO A 72 -11.51 8.68 -24.46
N LEU A 73 -11.11 9.68 -25.27
CA LEU A 73 -9.82 10.35 -25.12
C LEU A 73 -9.94 11.37 -23.97
N GLY A 74 -9.15 11.19 -22.91
CA GLY A 74 -9.08 12.15 -21.80
C GLY A 74 -8.28 13.40 -22.19
N GLY A 75 -8.65 14.54 -21.61
CA GLY A 75 -7.78 15.73 -21.59
C GLY A 75 -6.53 15.46 -20.76
N GLY A 76 -5.42 16.10 -21.12
CA GLY A 76 -4.10 15.79 -20.55
C GLY A 76 -3.84 16.35 -19.15
N SER A 77 -3.99 15.51 -18.14
CA SER A 77 -3.28 15.61 -16.85
C SER A 77 -2.99 14.20 -16.34
N ALA A 78 -1.84 13.97 -15.71
CA ALA A 78 -1.31 12.63 -15.49
C ALA A 78 -1.83 11.98 -14.20
N GLN A 79 -2.30 10.72 -14.29
CA GLN A 79 -1.86 9.58 -13.47
C GLN A 79 -2.47 8.28 -14.04
N GLY A 80 -1.72 7.17 -13.97
CA GLY A 80 -2.02 5.94 -14.73
C GLY A 80 -2.21 4.68 -13.87
N LYS A 81 -3.30 4.60 -13.08
CA LYS A 81 -3.59 3.42 -12.22
C LYS A 81 -4.88 2.64 -12.55
N GLN A 82 -5.61 2.95 -13.63
CA GLN A 82 -6.89 2.31 -13.99
C GLN A 82 -6.83 1.49 -15.29
N ILE A 83 -5.94 0.49 -15.37
CA ILE A 83 -5.81 -0.38 -16.57
C ILE A 83 -6.12 -1.86 -16.28
N ALA A 84 -5.75 -2.40 -15.11
CA ALA A 84 -5.99 -3.81 -14.77
C ALA A 84 -7.49 -4.17 -14.58
N GLY A 85 -8.19 -3.47 -13.68
CA GLY A 85 -9.57 -3.81 -13.29
C GLY A 85 -10.61 -3.75 -14.42
N LEU A 86 -10.33 -3.04 -15.53
CA LEU A 86 -11.26 -2.88 -16.64
C LEU A 86 -11.37 -4.14 -17.52
N VAL A 87 -10.35 -5.01 -17.53
CA VAL A 87 -10.37 -6.25 -18.33
C VAL A 87 -11.09 -7.38 -17.58
N ALA A 88 -10.94 -7.45 -16.25
CA ALA A 88 -11.64 -8.41 -15.39
C ALA A 88 -13.18 -8.31 -15.53
N MET A 89 -13.72 -7.10 -15.57
CA MET A 89 -15.16 -6.85 -15.79
C MET A 89 -15.70 -7.36 -17.14
N ILE A 90 -14.83 -7.57 -18.14
CA ILE A 90 -15.20 -8.15 -19.44
C ILE A 90 -15.09 -9.68 -19.41
N ALA A 91 -14.21 -10.24 -18.58
CA ALA A 91 -14.10 -11.69 -18.37
C ALA A 91 -15.28 -12.25 -17.55
N LEU A 92 -15.72 -11.55 -16.50
CA LEU A 92 -16.83 -11.98 -15.64
C LEU A 92 -18.16 -12.18 -16.43
N MET A 93 -18.36 -11.38 -17.48
CA MET A 93 -19.48 -11.48 -18.42
C MET A 93 -19.48 -12.75 -19.29
N ALA A 94 -18.47 -13.62 -19.19
CA ALA A 94 -18.34 -14.84 -19.99
C ALA A 94 -18.60 -16.15 -19.23
N LEU A 95 -18.72 -16.12 -17.89
CA LEU A 95 -18.77 -17.34 -17.05
C LEU A 95 -20.16 -17.70 -16.49
N THR A 96 -21.15 -16.82 -16.57
CA THR A 96 -22.49 -17.02 -15.97
C THR A 96 -23.49 -17.81 -16.82
N THR A 97 -23.04 -18.51 -17.88
CA THR A 97 -23.94 -19.06 -18.92
C THR A 97 -24.56 -20.44 -18.64
N VAL A 98 -24.44 -20.99 -17.42
CA VAL A 98 -25.01 -22.32 -17.07
C VAL A 98 -25.69 -22.33 -15.70
N VAL A 99 -26.91 -21.79 -15.65
CA VAL A 99 -28.14 -22.35 -15.02
C VAL A 99 -29.32 -21.54 -15.60
N ALA A 100 -30.56 -22.05 -15.50
CA ALA A 100 -31.74 -21.58 -16.25
C ALA A 100 -32.00 -20.05 -16.19
N GLY A 101 -32.42 -19.48 -17.33
CA GLY A 101 -32.85 -18.08 -17.45
C GLY A 101 -34.33 -17.85 -17.09
N PRO A 102 -34.85 -16.59 -17.14
CA PRO A 102 -34.57 -15.66 -18.25
C PRO A 102 -34.34 -14.18 -17.85
N LEU A 103 -33.12 -13.78 -17.46
CA LEU A 103 -32.79 -12.39 -17.11
C LEU A 103 -32.12 -11.52 -18.21
N ALA A 104 -31.92 -12.05 -19.42
CA ALA A 104 -31.21 -11.35 -20.52
C ALA A 104 -31.98 -10.18 -21.21
N GLY A 105 -33.05 -9.68 -20.56
CA GLY A 105 -34.02 -8.74 -21.12
C GLY A 105 -33.91 -7.29 -20.65
N VAL A 106 -33.70 -7.05 -19.35
CA VAL A 106 -34.04 -5.76 -18.69
C VAL A 106 -33.03 -4.63 -18.97
N LEU A 107 -31.74 -4.96 -19.16
CA LEU A 107 -30.60 -4.03 -19.34
C LEU A 107 -30.65 -3.06 -20.55
N PHE A 108 -31.79 -2.91 -21.23
CA PHE A 108 -31.99 -2.07 -22.43
C PHE A 108 -33.36 -1.38 -22.43
N GLY A 109 -33.90 -1.01 -21.26
CA GLY A 109 -35.32 -0.65 -21.04
C GLY A 109 -35.72 0.83 -20.93
N GLY A 110 -34.81 1.74 -20.54
CA GLY A 110 -35.05 3.20 -20.56
C GLY A 110 -35.61 3.83 -19.29
N GLY A 111 -34.78 4.65 -18.63
CA GLY A 111 -35.09 5.46 -17.46
C GLY A 111 -33.79 5.95 -16.82
N LYS A 112 -33.76 7.16 -16.24
CA LYS A 112 -32.62 7.63 -15.43
C LYS A 112 -33.11 7.84 -13.99
N LEU A 113 -32.20 7.64 -13.02
CA LEU A 113 -32.41 7.69 -11.56
C LEU A 113 -33.11 6.46 -10.96
N ALA A 114 -32.36 5.36 -10.75
CA ALA A 114 -32.63 4.34 -9.70
C ALA A 114 -31.49 3.30 -9.57
N GLU A 115 -31.02 2.78 -10.71
CA GLU A 115 -30.21 1.55 -10.77
C GLU A 115 -28.71 1.80 -10.49
N GLY A 116 -28.34 1.98 -9.20
CA GLY A 116 -26.98 2.36 -8.81
C GLY A 116 -26.41 1.70 -7.54
N ILE A 117 -27.04 0.64 -7.01
CA ILE A 117 -26.63 0.01 -5.73
C ILE A 117 -26.27 -1.49 -5.85
N ILE A 118 -26.85 -2.21 -6.81
CA ILE A 118 -26.61 -3.66 -6.98
C ILE A 118 -25.41 -3.88 -7.90
N GLY A 119 -24.21 -4.01 -7.31
CA GLY A 119 -22.98 -4.33 -8.05
C GLY A 119 -21.67 -3.75 -7.48
N ALA A 120 -21.70 -3.02 -6.37
CA ALA A 120 -20.52 -2.32 -5.82
C ALA A 120 -19.85 -3.05 -4.63
N ALA A 121 -19.76 -4.38 -4.67
CA ALA A 121 -19.14 -5.19 -3.61
C ALA A 121 -18.44 -6.48 -4.09
N PHE A 122 -17.72 -6.38 -5.21
CA PHE A 122 -16.80 -7.43 -5.71
C PHE A 122 -15.52 -6.77 -6.24
N MET A 123 -14.78 -6.12 -5.33
CA MET A 123 -13.49 -5.47 -5.60
C MET A 123 -12.57 -5.73 -4.40
N ALA A 124 -11.44 -6.41 -4.63
CA ALA A 124 -10.57 -7.04 -3.63
C ALA A 124 -11.23 -8.21 -2.85
N GLY A 125 -10.39 -9.11 -2.33
CA GLY A 125 -10.82 -10.29 -1.57
C GLY A 125 -11.27 -9.91 -0.16
N GLY A 126 -12.51 -10.25 0.17
CA GLY A 126 -13.14 -9.90 1.46
C GLY A 126 -14.65 -9.83 1.31
N ALA A 127 -15.35 -10.87 1.75
CA ALA A 127 -16.79 -11.08 1.50
C ALA A 127 -17.77 -10.11 2.22
N PHE A 128 -17.36 -8.89 2.56
CA PHE A 128 -18.24 -7.83 3.03
C PHE A 128 -19.07 -7.25 1.86
N ALA A 129 -20.09 -8.01 1.45
CA ALA A 129 -21.18 -7.50 0.60
C ALA A 129 -22.11 -6.57 1.40
N ILE A 130 -21.58 -5.43 1.87
CA ILE A 130 -22.16 -4.60 2.94
C ILE A 130 -23.62 -4.23 2.62
N ASN A 131 -24.54 -4.92 3.30
CA ASN A 131 -25.97 -4.94 3.00
C ASN A 131 -26.73 -3.86 3.76
N THR A 132 -26.22 -2.62 3.66
CA THR A 132 -26.61 -1.45 4.46
C THR A 132 -27.39 -0.44 3.64
N LEU A 133 -28.32 0.29 4.27
CA LEU A 133 -28.78 1.61 3.80
C LEU A 133 -27.57 2.55 3.54
N ILE A 134 -26.52 2.35 4.34
CA ILE A 134 -25.33 3.16 4.60
C ILE A 134 -24.07 2.40 4.18
N ALA A 135 -23.80 2.28 2.88
CA ALA A 135 -22.56 1.66 2.42
C ALA A 135 -21.36 2.55 2.83
N PRO A 136 -20.51 2.14 3.80
CA PRO A 136 -19.40 2.97 4.28
C PRO A 136 -18.30 3.08 3.22
N LYS A 137 -17.36 4.01 3.41
CA LYS A 137 -16.19 4.10 2.53
C LYS A 137 -15.15 3.07 3.00
N ALA A 138 -14.48 2.41 2.06
CA ALA A 138 -13.41 1.46 2.37
C ALA A 138 -12.28 2.18 3.11
N GLY A 139 -11.71 1.56 4.15
CA GLY A 139 -10.59 2.11 4.90
C GLY A 139 -9.27 1.95 4.16
N GLY A 140 -8.44 2.99 4.16
CA GLY A 140 -7.14 3.00 3.49
C GLY A 140 -6.56 4.42 3.36
N GLN A 141 -5.27 4.50 3.05
CA GLN A 141 -4.61 5.76 2.69
C GLN A 141 -4.75 6.01 1.18
N ASP A 142 -5.86 6.63 0.77
CA ASP A 142 -5.98 7.23 -0.56
C ASP A 142 -5.33 8.64 -0.58
N ASP A 143 -4.51 8.89 -1.60
CA ASP A 143 -3.84 10.17 -1.85
C ASP A 143 -4.73 11.15 -2.64
N ASP A 144 -5.75 11.72 -2.00
CA ASP A 144 -6.49 12.89 -2.51
C ASP A 144 -7.00 13.78 -1.33
N PRO A 145 -7.52 15.01 -1.52
CA PRO A 145 -7.03 16.17 -0.78
C PRO A 145 -7.95 16.52 0.39
N GLY A 146 -8.13 15.56 1.30
CA GLY A 146 -8.98 15.67 2.49
C GLY A 146 -8.46 14.85 3.67
N GLN A 147 -7.13 14.67 3.77
CA GLN A 147 -6.50 13.72 4.67
C GLN A 147 -6.63 14.11 6.16
N ILE A 148 -7.78 13.76 6.73
CA ILE A 148 -8.11 13.83 8.16
C ILE A 148 -7.28 12.82 8.99
N TYR A 149 -6.78 11.76 8.34
CA TYR A 149 -6.02 10.66 8.95
C TYR A 149 -4.52 10.61 8.57
N SER A 150 -3.96 11.65 7.93
CA SER A 150 -2.52 11.67 7.62
C SER A 150 -1.69 12.17 8.80
N PHE A 151 -0.52 11.56 8.99
CA PHE A 151 0.49 11.96 9.99
C PHE A 151 1.28 13.23 9.59
N GLY A 152 0.70 14.10 8.76
CA GLY A 152 1.30 15.35 8.33
C GLY A 152 1.07 16.47 9.36
N THR A 153 2.12 17.24 9.69
CA THR A 153 2.00 18.41 10.56
C THR A 153 1.08 19.46 9.93
N GLN A 154 -0.16 19.59 10.44
CA GLN A 154 -1.08 20.61 9.96
C GLN A 154 -0.56 22.01 10.31
N SER A 155 -0.53 22.89 9.31
CA SER A 155 -0.04 24.25 9.42
C SER A 155 -1.12 25.22 8.93
N ASN A 156 -1.25 26.37 9.59
CA ASN A 156 -2.21 27.40 9.21
C ASN A 156 -1.86 27.96 7.82
N SER A 157 -2.85 28.10 6.95
CA SER A 157 -2.65 28.44 5.54
C SER A 157 -3.65 29.47 5.04
N ALA A 158 -3.27 30.26 4.03
CA ALA A 158 -4.18 31.21 3.37
C ALA A 158 -4.79 30.58 2.11
N ARG A 159 -5.96 29.95 2.24
CA ARG A 159 -6.65 29.22 1.14
C ARG A 159 -7.46 30.14 0.23
N VAL A 160 -6.79 31.11 -0.40
CA VAL A 160 -7.42 32.12 -1.26
C VAL A 160 -8.19 31.45 -2.42
N LEU A 161 -9.44 31.89 -2.63
CA LEU A 161 -10.42 31.36 -3.61
C LEU A 161 -10.83 29.88 -3.45
N GLN A 162 -10.52 29.23 -2.32
CA GLN A 162 -11.03 27.88 -2.01
C GLN A 162 -12.35 27.92 -1.23
N THR A 163 -12.94 26.75 -1.00
CA THR A 163 -14.16 26.61 -0.18
C THR A 163 -13.85 26.94 1.29
N ILE A 164 -14.66 27.80 1.91
CA ILE A 164 -14.57 28.04 3.36
C ILE A 164 -15.19 26.83 4.08
N PRO A 165 -14.48 26.17 5.02
CA PRO A 165 -14.98 24.97 5.67
C PRO A 165 -16.19 25.22 6.58
N VAL A 166 -17.00 24.17 6.74
CA VAL A 166 -18.08 24.08 7.73
C VAL A 166 -17.81 22.90 8.67
N SER A 167 -17.69 23.17 9.96
CA SER A 167 -17.55 22.14 10.99
C SER A 167 -18.87 21.92 11.73
N TYR A 168 -19.18 20.67 12.01
CA TYR A 168 -20.31 20.23 12.84
C TYR A 168 -19.79 19.47 14.05
N GLY A 169 -20.52 19.55 15.16
CA GLY A 169 -20.05 19.02 16.44
C GLY A 169 -18.78 19.70 16.94
N ARG A 170 -18.00 18.97 17.73
CA ARG A 170 -16.78 19.39 18.42
C ARG A 170 -15.55 18.83 17.67
N VAL A 171 -14.68 19.69 17.14
CA VAL A 171 -13.50 19.25 16.35
C VAL A 171 -12.23 20.00 16.73
N LYS A 172 -11.06 19.32 16.74
CA LYS A 172 -9.73 19.94 16.63
C LYS A 172 -9.43 20.18 15.14
N ARG A 173 -9.15 21.43 14.75
CA ARG A 173 -8.73 21.80 13.39
C ARG A 173 -7.63 22.87 13.45
N ALA A 174 -6.64 22.79 12.57
CA ALA A 174 -5.79 23.95 12.25
C ALA A 174 -6.59 24.93 11.35
N PRO A 175 -6.91 26.16 11.79
CA PRO A 175 -7.70 27.07 10.98
C PRO A 175 -6.90 27.67 9.82
N ASP A 176 -7.61 28.22 8.86
CA ASP A 176 -7.03 28.99 7.75
C ASP A 176 -6.99 30.47 8.09
N TYR A 177 -6.05 31.21 7.48
CA TYR A 177 -5.89 32.64 7.74
C TYR A 177 -6.97 33.47 7.03
N ALA A 178 -7.70 34.31 7.78
CA ALA A 178 -8.74 35.20 7.24
C ALA A 178 -8.14 36.45 6.55
N ALA A 179 -6.98 36.89 7.02
CA ALA A 179 -6.18 37.98 6.49
C ALA A 179 -4.69 37.59 6.55
N VAL A 180 -3.84 38.22 5.74
CA VAL A 180 -2.40 37.94 5.73
C VAL A 180 -1.78 38.28 7.10
N PRO A 181 -1.13 37.35 7.80
CA PRO A 181 -0.46 37.64 9.06
C PRO A 181 0.63 38.70 8.89
N TRP A 182 0.66 39.68 9.79
CA TRP A 182 1.63 40.78 9.75
C TRP A 182 2.16 41.08 11.15
N SER A 183 3.37 41.66 11.23
CA SER A 183 4.03 41.96 12.51
C SER A 183 4.46 43.41 12.60
N GLU A 184 4.61 43.91 13.83
CA GLU A 184 5.10 45.25 14.11
C GLU A 184 5.99 45.36 15.34
N TYR A 185 6.76 46.45 15.42
CA TYR A 185 7.66 46.72 16.52
C TYR A 185 7.12 47.82 17.43
N LEU A 186 6.59 47.43 18.59
CA LEU A 186 6.24 48.35 19.66
C LEU A 186 7.48 48.58 20.53
N GLY A 187 8.28 49.56 20.11
CA GLY A 187 9.61 49.80 20.66
C GLY A 187 10.59 48.70 20.27
N ASN A 188 11.20 48.05 21.27
CA ASN A 188 12.16 46.95 21.05
C ASN A 188 11.50 45.57 20.89
N GLU A 189 10.17 45.48 21.05
CA GLU A 189 9.41 44.24 21.13
C GLU A 189 8.59 44.03 19.86
N GLN A 190 8.58 42.80 19.33
CA GLN A 190 7.82 42.46 18.12
C GLN A 190 6.49 41.82 18.52
N PHE A 191 5.42 42.26 17.88
CA PHE A 191 4.07 41.69 17.98
C PHE A 191 3.68 41.13 16.62
N LEU A 192 3.02 39.98 16.60
CA LEU A 192 2.48 39.31 15.42
C LEU A 192 0.96 39.26 15.54
N HIS A 193 0.27 39.70 14.49
CA HIS A 193 -1.18 39.76 14.39
C HIS A 193 -1.66 38.69 13.41
N VAL A 194 -2.63 37.88 13.85
CA VAL A 194 -3.17 36.72 13.13
C VAL A 194 -4.69 36.72 13.25
N VAL A 195 -5.41 36.45 12.17
CA VAL A 195 -6.85 36.17 12.22
C VAL A 195 -7.11 34.79 11.63
N LEU A 196 -7.77 33.93 12.41
CA LEU A 196 -8.07 32.54 12.10
C LEU A 196 -9.56 32.37 11.74
N VAL A 197 -9.84 31.61 10.69
CA VAL A 197 -11.20 31.27 10.22
C VAL A 197 -11.71 30.02 10.93
N ASP A 198 -12.53 30.21 11.97
CA ASP A 198 -13.15 29.11 12.71
C ASP A 198 -14.09 28.30 11.78
N GLY A 199 -14.89 29.01 10.97
CA GLY A 199 -15.66 28.43 9.84
C GLY A 199 -16.82 29.34 9.41
N LEU A 200 -17.61 28.91 8.42
CA LEU A 200 -18.91 29.56 8.13
C LEU A 200 -19.88 29.35 9.30
N GLY A 201 -20.65 30.37 9.68
CA GLY A 201 -21.58 30.39 10.83
C GLY A 201 -20.88 30.45 12.20
N LYS A 202 -21.67 30.30 13.27
CA LYS A 202 -21.27 30.50 14.68
C LYS A 202 -20.54 29.29 15.31
N TYR A 203 -19.62 29.55 16.24
CA TYR A 203 -18.85 28.52 16.97
C TYR A 203 -18.55 28.88 18.43
N GLU A 204 -18.72 27.91 19.32
CA GLU A 204 -18.24 27.95 20.70
C GLU A 204 -16.77 27.47 20.72
N ARG A 205 -15.81 28.35 21.06
CA ARG A 205 -14.40 27.96 21.16
C ARG A 205 -14.14 27.41 22.56
N HIS A 206 -13.60 26.20 22.65
CA HIS A 206 -13.24 25.57 23.93
C HIS A 206 -11.76 25.77 24.26
N GLN A 207 -10.88 25.50 23.29
CA GLN A 207 -9.43 25.61 23.48
C GLN A 207 -8.73 26.08 22.20
N ILE A 208 -7.62 26.78 22.37
CA ILE A 208 -6.66 27.11 21.32
C ILE A 208 -5.31 26.53 21.74
N LEU A 209 -4.66 25.80 20.84
CA LEU A 209 -3.41 25.11 21.07
C LEU A 209 -2.35 25.60 20.06
N VAL A 210 -1.09 25.55 20.48
CA VAL A 210 0.09 25.71 19.62
C VAL A 210 0.79 24.34 19.57
N ASP A 211 0.77 23.68 18.40
CA ASP A 211 0.97 22.23 18.28
C ASP A 211 0.00 21.47 19.22
N ASP A 212 0.49 20.94 20.34
CA ASP A 212 -0.28 20.26 21.39
C ASP A 212 -0.28 21.02 22.73
N THR A 213 0.39 22.17 22.83
CA THR A 213 0.41 22.99 24.06
C THR A 213 -0.78 23.93 24.10
N VAL A 214 -1.60 23.87 25.16
CA VAL A 214 -2.75 24.77 25.34
C VAL A 214 -2.28 26.21 25.56
N LEU A 215 -2.66 27.09 24.63
CA LEU A 215 -2.44 28.53 24.65
C LEU A 215 -3.57 29.25 25.40
N TRP A 216 -4.81 28.85 25.13
CA TRP A 216 -6.02 29.39 25.75
C TRP A 216 -7.05 28.29 25.94
N ASP A 217 -7.82 28.40 27.02
CA ASP A 217 -8.89 27.48 27.41
C ASP A 217 -10.07 28.28 27.97
N SER A 218 -11.31 27.87 27.63
CA SER A 218 -12.52 28.63 27.95
C SER A 218 -12.83 28.73 29.44
N GLY A 219 -12.30 27.83 30.28
CA GLY A 219 -12.49 27.84 31.72
C GLY A 219 -11.39 28.58 32.49
N THR A 220 -10.19 28.67 31.93
CA THR A 220 -9.00 29.21 32.62
C THR A 220 -8.38 30.46 31.99
N GLY A 221 -8.75 30.79 30.74
CA GLY A 221 -8.23 31.92 29.98
C GLY A 221 -6.92 31.60 29.25
N ILE A 222 -6.04 32.60 29.10
CA ILE A 222 -4.72 32.42 28.48
C ILE A 222 -3.80 31.73 29.50
N ASN A 223 -3.13 30.65 29.09
CA ASN A 223 -2.15 29.94 29.91
C ASN A 223 -0.99 30.88 30.29
N SER A 224 -0.65 30.93 31.58
CA SER A 224 0.34 31.85 32.16
C SER A 224 1.78 31.64 31.64
N GLU A 225 2.07 30.50 31.02
CA GLU A 225 3.33 30.25 30.30
C GLU A 225 3.48 31.16 29.05
N PHE A 226 2.36 31.60 28.46
CA PHE A 226 2.32 32.44 27.25
C PHE A 226 2.12 33.93 27.59
N SER A 227 3.16 34.57 28.10
CA SER A 227 3.12 36.01 28.39
C SER A 227 3.05 36.87 27.11
N GLY A 228 2.20 37.92 27.14
CA GLY A 228 2.09 38.90 26.05
C GLY A 228 1.20 38.47 24.88
N VAL A 229 0.22 37.60 25.11
CA VAL A 229 -0.81 37.22 24.13
C VAL A 229 -2.14 37.90 24.49
N SER A 230 -2.91 38.28 23.48
CA SER A 230 -4.29 38.76 23.56
C SER A 230 -5.11 38.08 22.47
N ILE A 231 -6.34 37.66 22.81
CA ILE A 231 -7.23 36.89 21.95
C ILE A 231 -8.63 37.49 22.04
N ASP A 232 -9.19 37.85 20.90
CA ASP A 232 -10.53 38.41 20.77
C ASP A 232 -11.34 37.53 19.79
N PHE A 233 -12.58 37.22 20.17
CA PHE A 233 -13.49 36.40 19.38
C PHE A 233 -14.53 37.28 18.70
N TYR A 234 -14.74 37.06 17.40
CA TYR A 234 -15.71 37.80 16.61
C TYR A 234 -16.70 36.85 15.94
N GLU A 235 -17.97 37.27 15.93
CA GLU A 235 -19.08 36.52 15.35
C GLU A 235 -19.43 36.99 13.93
N PRO A 236 -20.23 36.20 13.16
CA PRO A 236 -20.44 36.45 11.73
C PRO A 236 -20.99 37.85 11.43
N GLY A 237 -20.20 38.65 10.71
CA GLY A 237 -20.53 40.03 10.33
C GLY A 237 -20.08 41.13 11.32
N GLU A 238 -19.45 40.78 12.44
CA GLU A 238 -18.91 41.75 13.40
C GLU A 238 -17.65 42.47 12.88
N GLU A 239 -17.43 43.73 13.28
CA GLU A 239 -16.24 44.50 12.89
C GLU A 239 -15.06 44.24 13.83
N ILE A 240 -13.94 43.80 13.27
CA ILE A 240 -12.71 43.53 14.01
C ILE A 240 -12.05 44.85 14.41
N THR A 241 -11.84 45.01 15.72
CA THR A 241 -11.34 46.25 16.35
C THR A 241 -9.97 46.09 17.01
N SER A 242 -9.52 44.85 17.29
CA SER A 242 -8.21 44.58 17.92
C SER A 242 -7.02 45.16 17.15
N PHE A 243 -7.03 45.03 15.83
CA PHE A 243 -5.99 45.52 14.91
C PHE A 243 -6.50 45.58 13.47
N PRO A 244 -5.93 46.42 12.59
CA PRO A 244 -6.37 46.53 11.21
C PRO A 244 -6.02 45.28 10.39
N LEU A 245 -6.98 44.78 9.60
CA LEU A 245 -6.80 43.57 8.78
C LEU A 245 -5.98 43.80 7.52
N ASN A 246 -6.22 44.92 6.85
CA ASN A 246 -5.74 45.18 5.49
C ASN A 246 -4.36 45.85 5.54
N VAL A 247 -3.32 45.10 5.90
CA VAL A 247 -1.93 45.59 6.00
C VAL A 247 -1.05 44.88 4.97
N ALA A 248 -0.58 45.63 3.97
CA ALA A 248 0.46 45.15 3.06
C ALA A 248 1.85 45.36 3.69
N THR A 249 2.78 44.45 3.43
CA THR A 249 4.19 44.56 3.81
C THR A 249 5.07 44.36 2.58
N ALA A 250 5.99 45.27 2.31
CA ALA A 250 6.92 45.15 1.18
C ALA A 250 8.11 44.25 1.58
N ALA A 251 8.19 43.04 1.04
CA ALA A 251 9.22 42.06 1.40
C ALA A 251 10.64 42.48 0.98
N GLU A 252 10.76 43.22 -0.14
CA GLU A 252 12.03 43.70 -0.71
C GLU A 252 12.84 44.60 0.24
N VAL A 253 12.17 45.18 1.23
CA VAL A 253 12.74 46.12 2.21
C VAL A 253 13.44 45.42 3.37
N ALA A 254 13.16 44.13 3.63
CA ALA A 254 13.56 43.46 4.86
C ALA A 254 15.09 43.26 4.96
N GLY A 255 15.76 44.14 5.72
CA GLY A 255 17.19 44.03 6.03
C GLY A 255 18.11 44.85 5.12
N GLN A 256 17.57 45.80 4.35
CA GLN A 256 18.38 46.71 3.53
C GLN A 256 19.22 47.65 4.42
N GLU A 257 20.54 47.64 4.29
CA GLU A 257 21.41 48.59 5.00
C GLU A 257 21.29 50.01 4.39
N LEU A 258 21.33 51.06 5.21
CA LEU A 258 21.39 52.44 4.73
C LEU A 258 22.85 52.88 4.64
N PRO A 259 23.38 53.13 3.43
CA PRO A 259 24.80 53.37 3.22
C PRO A 259 25.28 54.74 3.72
N ASP A 260 26.60 54.86 3.74
CA ASP A 260 27.35 55.85 4.51
C ASP A 260 27.61 57.16 3.73
N ASP A 261 27.10 57.27 2.50
CA ASP A 261 27.40 58.29 1.50
C ASP A 261 26.23 59.26 1.22
N LEU A 262 25.16 59.18 2.04
CA LEU A 262 23.90 59.92 1.91
C LEU A 262 23.04 59.53 0.68
N GLU A 263 23.30 58.37 0.05
CA GLU A 263 22.47 57.81 -1.03
C GLU A 263 21.04 57.45 -0.56
N TRP A 264 20.10 57.49 -1.50
CA TRP A 264 18.71 57.09 -1.28
C TRP A 264 18.49 55.61 -1.57
N VAL A 265 18.26 54.82 -0.53
CA VAL A 265 17.86 53.42 -0.65
C VAL A 265 16.36 53.31 -0.94
N GLY A 266 16.02 52.58 -2.00
CA GLY A 266 14.64 52.25 -2.35
C GLY A 266 14.06 53.04 -3.52
N GLY A 267 12.78 53.39 -3.42
CA GLY A 267 11.85 53.36 -4.55
C GLY A 267 10.94 52.13 -4.52
N PHE A 268 10.89 51.42 -3.39
CA PHE A 268 10.07 50.21 -3.22
C PHE A 268 8.59 50.57 -3.11
N ILE A 269 7.74 49.80 -3.78
CA ILE A 269 6.29 50.01 -3.78
C ILE A 269 5.68 49.48 -2.47
N ALA A 270 4.94 50.33 -1.77
CA ALA A 270 4.37 50.01 -0.46
C ALA A 270 3.07 49.19 -0.52
N ASN A 271 2.33 49.26 -1.64
CA ASN A 271 1.04 48.59 -1.79
C ASN A 271 0.73 48.14 -3.24
N ALA A 272 -0.10 47.10 -3.36
CA ALA A 272 -0.45 46.47 -4.64
C ALA A 272 -1.26 47.39 -5.57
N ALA A 273 -1.22 47.13 -6.87
CA ALA A 273 -2.08 47.79 -7.85
C ALA A 273 -3.58 47.60 -7.50
N GLY A 274 -4.40 48.59 -7.79
CA GLY A 274 -5.83 48.63 -7.45
C GLY A 274 -6.13 48.89 -5.96
N THR A 275 -5.12 49.06 -5.10
CA THR A 275 -5.33 49.32 -3.66
C THR A 275 -4.97 50.75 -3.26
N THR A 276 -5.60 51.27 -2.20
CA THR A 276 -5.29 52.58 -1.62
C THR A 276 -4.82 52.46 -0.17
N ALA A 277 -3.63 52.99 0.11
CA ALA A 277 -3.07 53.12 1.46
C ALA A 277 -3.49 54.45 2.10
N THR A 278 -3.79 54.43 3.40
CA THR A 278 -4.11 55.62 4.22
C THR A 278 -2.99 55.99 5.17
N HIS A 279 -2.15 55.01 5.53
CA HIS A 279 -0.99 55.20 6.40
C HIS A 279 0.17 54.35 5.90
N LEU A 280 1.38 54.88 6.03
CA LEU A 280 2.63 54.17 5.81
C LEU A 280 3.34 54.00 7.17
N ALA A 281 3.86 52.82 7.46
CA ALA A 281 4.74 52.57 8.60
C ALA A 281 6.10 52.08 8.13
N ILE A 282 7.14 52.60 8.76
CA ILE A 282 8.54 52.34 8.43
C ILE A 282 9.23 51.83 9.70
N ASP A 283 9.84 50.66 9.60
CA ASP A 283 10.53 49.99 10.70
C ASP A 283 12.05 50.09 10.49
N ILE A 284 12.76 50.65 11.46
CA ILE A 284 14.21 50.93 11.40
C ILE A 284 14.91 50.17 12.53
N GLY A 285 16.00 49.48 12.21
CA GLY A 285 16.81 48.71 13.14
C GLY A 285 18.26 49.18 13.20
N PHE A 286 18.83 49.17 14.39
CA PHE A 286 20.22 49.45 14.68
C PHE A 286 20.83 48.16 15.28
N PRO A 287 21.39 47.25 14.46
CA PRO A 287 21.73 45.89 14.88
C PRO A 287 22.87 45.85 15.91
N GLY A 288 23.88 46.73 15.79
CA GLY A 288 24.94 46.89 16.80
C GLY A 288 24.54 47.76 18.01
N GLY A 289 23.27 48.18 18.09
CA GLY A 289 22.83 49.23 19.00
C GLY A 289 23.24 50.62 18.52
N LEU A 290 23.33 51.57 19.45
CA LEU A 290 23.77 52.95 19.22
C LEU A 290 24.66 53.34 20.40
N ASN A 291 25.97 53.45 20.19
CA ASN A 291 26.93 53.79 21.24
C ASN A 291 28.29 54.26 20.69
N GLN A 292 29.03 55.01 21.51
CA GLN A 292 30.45 55.28 21.34
C GLN A 292 31.20 54.83 22.60
N VAL A 293 32.25 54.04 22.46
CA VAL A 293 33.09 53.58 23.57
C VAL A 293 34.18 54.62 23.86
N ASN A 294 34.19 55.16 25.07
CA ASN A 294 35.24 56.08 25.50
C ASN A 294 36.52 55.33 25.96
N SER A 295 37.62 56.06 26.12
CA SER A 295 38.94 55.50 26.52
C SER A 295 38.99 54.93 27.95
N SER A 296 37.88 54.94 28.69
CA SER A 296 37.70 54.29 29.99
C SER A 296 36.66 53.16 29.97
N GLY A 297 36.22 52.71 28.78
CA GLY A 297 35.24 51.64 28.59
C GLY A 297 33.78 52.03 28.84
N GLY A 298 33.49 53.31 29.10
CA GLY A 298 32.13 53.82 29.25
C GLY A 298 31.46 54.11 27.90
N LEU A 299 30.15 53.89 27.81
CA LEU A 299 29.36 54.22 26.62
C LEU A 299 28.93 55.69 26.63
N SER A 300 29.06 56.37 25.50
CA SER A 300 28.51 57.70 25.20
C SER A 300 27.34 57.60 24.20
N PRO A 301 26.37 58.53 24.22
CA PRO A 301 25.22 58.49 23.32
C PRO A 301 25.57 58.90 21.88
N VAL A 302 25.05 58.15 20.91
CA VAL A 302 25.18 58.42 19.47
C VAL A 302 23.80 58.68 18.85
N PHE A 303 23.73 59.57 17.87
CA PHE A 303 22.50 59.97 17.19
C PHE A 303 22.64 59.89 15.67
N VAL A 304 21.70 59.21 15.01
CA VAL A 304 21.66 59.07 13.55
C VAL A 304 20.39 59.73 13.00
N PRO A 305 20.49 60.88 12.30
CA PRO A 305 19.39 61.45 11.53
C PRO A 305 19.08 60.62 10.28
N ILE A 306 17.79 60.32 10.08
CA ILE A 306 17.26 59.57 8.94
C ILE A 306 16.13 60.39 8.30
N THR A 307 16.03 60.37 6.97
CA THR A 307 14.89 60.92 6.23
C THR A 307 14.21 59.86 5.38
N ALA A 308 12.88 59.79 5.47
CA ALA A 308 12.05 59.00 4.58
C ALA A 308 11.29 59.91 3.60
N GLN A 309 11.24 59.52 2.33
CA GLN A 309 10.44 60.18 1.28
C GLN A 309 9.49 59.18 0.63
N TYR A 310 8.37 59.69 0.13
CA TYR A 310 7.34 58.93 -0.57
C TYR A 310 6.84 59.72 -1.80
N ARG A 311 6.35 59.03 -2.83
CA ARG A 311 5.65 59.66 -3.97
C ARG A 311 4.52 58.76 -4.49
N PRO A 312 3.45 59.33 -5.06
CA PRO A 312 2.36 58.55 -5.62
C PRO A 312 2.79 57.86 -6.92
N VAL A 313 2.23 56.67 -7.16
CA VAL A 313 2.42 55.87 -8.38
C VAL A 313 1.07 55.43 -8.93
N ASP A 314 1.00 55.15 -10.24
CA ASP A 314 -0.17 54.51 -10.86
C ASP A 314 -0.18 52.98 -10.66
N ASP A 315 -1.16 52.29 -11.23
CA ASP A 315 -1.27 50.82 -11.14
C ASP A 315 -0.16 50.06 -11.89
N LEU A 316 0.44 50.66 -12.92
CA LEU A 316 1.60 50.11 -13.62
C LEU A 316 2.91 50.31 -12.84
N GLY A 317 2.89 51.13 -11.78
CA GLY A 317 4.06 51.47 -10.97
C GLY A 317 4.84 52.67 -11.50
N ALA A 318 4.29 53.43 -12.46
CA ALA A 318 4.89 54.67 -12.92
C ALA A 318 4.59 55.82 -11.93
N PRO A 319 5.57 56.68 -11.62
CA PRO A 319 5.38 57.78 -10.67
C PRO A 319 4.47 58.87 -11.25
N THR A 320 3.46 59.26 -10.48
CA THR A 320 2.45 60.27 -10.86
C THR A 320 2.68 61.63 -10.20
N GLY A 321 3.69 61.75 -9.34
CA GLY A 321 4.08 63.01 -8.69
C GLY A 321 5.49 62.98 -8.11
N ASP A 322 5.91 64.14 -7.61
CA ASP A 322 7.24 64.35 -7.02
C ASP A 322 7.40 63.72 -5.62
N TRP A 323 8.66 63.59 -5.19
CA TRP A 323 9.03 63.09 -3.87
C TRP A 323 8.69 64.07 -2.74
N ALA A 324 7.75 63.69 -1.88
CA ALA A 324 7.43 64.37 -0.63
C ALA A 324 8.17 63.74 0.55
N THR A 325 8.53 64.53 1.57
CA THR A 325 9.13 64.02 2.82
C THR A 325 8.04 63.47 3.73
N LEU A 326 8.18 62.19 4.12
CA LEU A 326 7.29 61.52 5.07
C LEU A 326 7.69 61.87 6.52
N PHE A 327 9.00 61.83 6.82
CA PHE A 327 9.59 62.38 8.04
C PHE A 327 11.09 62.58 7.91
N THR A 328 11.64 63.45 8.76
CA THR A 328 13.07 63.50 9.11
C THR A 328 13.17 63.42 10.63
N GLN A 329 13.92 62.46 11.17
CA GLN A 329 14.05 62.24 12.62
C GLN A 329 15.45 61.75 12.98
N ALA A 330 16.00 62.24 14.10
CA ALA A 330 17.19 61.68 14.72
C ALA A 330 16.82 60.58 15.72
N TYR A 331 17.44 59.41 15.57
CA TYR A 331 17.32 58.28 16.49
C TYR A 331 18.59 58.19 17.32
N GLY A 332 18.45 58.07 18.64
CA GLY A 332 19.58 58.12 19.57
C GLY A 332 19.58 57.00 20.58
N GLY A 333 20.77 56.62 21.04
CA GLY A 333 20.95 55.60 22.08
C GLY A 333 22.33 55.63 22.71
N GLN A 334 22.45 54.96 23.86
CA GLN A 334 23.68 54.76 24.63
C GLN A 334 23.75 53.28 25.05
N THR A 335 23.73 52.36 24.08
CA THR A 335 23.67 50.92 24.33
C THR A 335 24.27 50.09 23.19
N THR A 336 24.94 49.01 23.56
CA THR A 336 25.41 47.93 22.67
C THR A 336 24.31 46.90 22.35
N LYS A 337 23.11 47.02 22.95
CA LYS A 337 21.98 46.15 22.63
C LYS A 337 21.24 46.66 21.39
N PRO A 338 20.78 45.77 20.48
CA PRO A 338 20.03 46.18 19.30
C PRO A 338 18.85 47.10 19.64
N LYS A 339 18.65 48.14 18.83
CA LYS A 339 17.52 49.08 18.94
C LYS A 339 16.63 48.98 17.71
N ARG A 340 15.31 49.04 17.90
CA ARG A 340 14.34 49.12 16.80
C ARG A 340 13.34 50.23 17.07
N PHE A 341 12.86 50.86 16.01
CA PHE A 341 11.86 51.92 16.05
C PHE A 341 10.89 51.74 14.88
N SER A 342 9.59 51.74 15.18
CA SER A 342 8.53 51.84 14.16
C SER A 342 8.00 53.27 14.08
N ARG A 343 7.73 53.77 12.87
CA ARG A 343 7.14 55.09 12.64
C ARG A 343 5.99 55.01 11.65
N LYS A 344 4.75 55.02 12.16
CA LYS A 344 3.51 55.16 11.38
C LYS A 344 3.22 56.64 11.10
N VAL A 345 2.86 56.97 9.85
CA VAL A 345 2.52 58.31 9.36
C VAL A 345 1.30 58.22 8.47
N ALA A 346 0.35 59.14 8.62
CA ALA A 346 -0.82 59.25 7.75
C ALA A 346 -0.46 59.88 6.39
N VAL A 347 -1.06 59.38 5.31
CA VAL A 347 -0.93 59.89 3.94
C VAL A 347 -2.31 60.09 3.33
N ALA A 348 -2.40 60.79 2.20
CA ALA A 348 -3.64 60.82 1.42
C ALA A 348 -3.96 59.40 0.89
N PRO A 349 -5.23 59.05 0.62
CA PRO A 349 -5.56 57.77 0.02
C PRO A 349 -4.94 57.61 -1.39
N GLY A 350 -4.05 56.64 -1.56
CA GLY A 350 -3.36 56.43 -2.84
C GLY A 350 -2.43 55.20 -2.87
N ARG A 351 -1.77 54.97 -4.00
CA ARG A 351 -0.67 53.99 -4.13
C ARG A 351 0.67 54.71 -4.10
N TYR A 352 1.63 54.17 -3.34
CA TYR A 352 2.90 54.87 -3.04
C TYR A 352 4.13 53.99 -3.20
N GLU A 353 5.24 54.62 -3.62
CA GLU A 353 6.60 54.10 -3.42
C GLU A 353 7.34 54.92 -2.36
N VAL A 354 8.32 54.30 -1.68
CA VAL A 354 9.05 54.86 -0.54
C VAL A 354 10.56 54.66 -0.68
N ARG A 355 11.34 55.65 -0.23
CA ARG A 355 12.79 55.60 -0.11
C ARG A 355 13.28 56.20 1.20
N LEU A 356 14.40 55.70 1.73
CA LEU A 356 15.06 56.20 2.93
C LEU A 356 16.48 56.66 2.61
N ARG A 357 17.03 57.52 3.47
CA ARG A 357 18.48 57.68 3.60
C ARG A 357 18.91 58.03 5.01
N ARG A 358 20.17 57.77 5.30
CA ARG A 358 20.93 58.40 6.39
C ARG A 358 21.21 59.86 6.01
N ASN A 359 21.19 60.78 6.99
CA ASN A 359 21.40 62.23 6.78
C ASN A 359 22.76 62.70 7.34
N ASN A 360 23.61 61.78 7.78
CA ASN A 360 24.99 61.98 8.18
C ASN A 360 25.83 60.79 7.70
N ASP A 361 27.10 61.03 7.44
CA ASP A 361 28.06 59.98 7.09
C ASP A 361 28.21 58.98 8.25
N SER A 362 28.78 57.81 7.96
CA SER A 362 29.08 56.79 8.98
C SER A 362 30.38 57.05 9.71
N SER A 363 30.43 56.55 10.95
CA SER A 363 31.52 56.86 11.86
C SER A 363 32.73 55.97 11.59
N ALA A 364 33.73 56.50 10.90
CA ALA A 364 34.98 55.79 10.58
C ALA A 364 35.87 55.45 11.80
N GLU A 365 35.50 55.85 13.02
CA GLU A 365 36.17 55.45 14.25
C GLU A 365 35.64 54.10 14.76
N SER A 366 36.52 53.11 14.97
CA SER A 366 36.16 51.76 15.43
C SER A 366 35.65 51.65 16.87
N ASN A 367 35.53 52.78 17.57
CA ASN A 367 34.90 52.92 18.88
C ASN A 367 33.41 53.31 18.79
N ILE A 368 32.89 53.70 17.62
CA ILE A 368 31.49 54.06 17.40
C ILE A 368 30.75 52.88 16.76
N THR A 369 29.47 52.70 17.11
CA THR A 369 28.57 51.77 16.44
C THR A 369 27.27 52.48 16.14
N ASP A 370 27.01 52.70 14.85
CA ASP A 370 25.87 53.48 14.36
C ASP A 370 25.19 52.91 13.09
N ALA A 371 25.56 51.70 12.67
CA ALA A 371 25.02 51.01 11.50
C ALA A 371 23.48 50.89 11.53
N VAL A 372 22.84 51.05 10.38
CA VAL A 372 21.37 51.16 10.25
C VAL A 372 20.83 50.23 9.17
N ALA A 373 19.89 49.37 9.55
CA ALA A 373 19.09 48.58 8.62
C ALA A 373 17.65 49.13 8.56
N TRP A 374 17.14 49.31 7.34
CA TRP A 374 15.71 49.36 7.09
C TRP A 374 15.15 47.94 7.32
N ALA A 375 14.29 47.79 8.32
CA ALA A 375 13.79 46.50 8.77
C ALA A 375 12.41 46.13 8.18
N GLY A 376 11.64 47.11 7.71
CA GLY A 376 10.31 46.89 7.14
C GLY A 376 9.63 48.15 6.61
N LEU A 377 8.72 47.93 5.65
CA LEU A 377 7.80 48.93 5.11
C LEU A 377 6.40 48.31 5.06
N ARG A 378 5.43 48.97 5.67
CA ARG A 378 4.04 48.51 5.79
C ARG A 378 3.07 49.60 5.35
N ALA A 379 1.98 49.21 4.68
CA ALA A 379 0.92 50.10 4.23
C ALA A 379 -0.44 49.63 4.74
N TYR A 380 -1.15 50.50 5.44
CA TYR A 380 -2.51 50.23 5.94
C TYR A 380 -3.52 50.64 4.87
N LEU A 381 -4.22 49.67 4.29
CA LEU A 381 -5.09 49.82 3.13
C LEU A 381 -6.55 50.05 3.52
N THR A 382 -7.30 50.73 2.65
CA THR A 382 -8.75 50.84 2.75
C THR A 382 -9.41 49.50 2.35
N GLY A 383 -10.22 48.91 3.23
CA GLY A 383 -10.95 47.66 2.97
C GLY A 383 -11.86 47.26 4.13
N PRO A 384 -12.74 46.25 3.96
CA PRO A 384 -13.67 45.80 5.00
C PRO A 384 -12.92 45.29 6.24
N GLN A 385 -13.50 45.49 7.43
CA GLN A 385 -13.00 44.96 8.72
C GLN A 385 -13.90 43.87 9.32
N SER A 386 -14.91 43.42 8.58
CA SER A 386 -15.84 42.36 8.98
C SER A 386 -15.92 41.25 7.92
N PHE A 387 -16.23 40.03 8.34
CA PHE A 387 -16.45 38.88 7.46
C PHE A 387 -17.90 38.41 7.56
N THR A 388 -18.68 38.60 6.49
CA THR A 388 -20.08 38.15 6.44
C THR A 388 -20.16 36.62 6.50
N GLY A 389 -20.98 36.09 7.40
CA GLY A 389 -21.25 34.65 7.46
C GLY A 389 -20.12 33.79 8.06
N VAL A 390 -19.04 34.37 8.59
CA VAL A 390 -17.86 33.63 9.08
C VAL A 390 -17.49 34.06 10.50
N SER A 391 -17.39 33.12 11.45
CA SER A 391 -16.79 33.38 12.76
C SER A 391 -15.27 33.35 12.65
N VAL A 392 -14.60 34.28 13.36
CA VAL A 392 -13.15 34.42 13.33
C VAL A 392 -12.56 34.69 14.72
N THR A 393 -11.34 34.21 14.93
CA THR A 393 -10.57 34.43 16.16
C THR A 393 -9.36 35.30 15.83
N ALA A 394 -9.28 36.49 16.44
CA ALA A 394 -8.17 37.43 16.28
C ALA A 394 -7.16 37.25 17.42
N ILE A 395 -5.88 37.08 17.07
CA ILE A 395 -4.80 36.81 18.03
C ILE A 395 -3.69 37.84 17.80
N THR A 396 -3.30 38.54 18.85
CA THR A 396 -2.09 39.36 18.91
C THR A 396 -1.12 38.71 19.88
N MET A 397 0.08 38.35 19.42
CA MET A 397 1.08 37.67 20.23
C MET A 397 2.43 38.39 20.20
N ARG A 398 3.00 38.62 21.37
CA ARG A 398 4.37 39.10 21.54
C ARG A 398 5.36 37.98 21.20
N ALA A 399 6.37 38.29 20.39
CA ALA A 399 7.49 37.38 20.13
C ALA A 399 8.29 37.14 21.42
N THR A 400 8.45 35.88 21.79
CA THR A 400 9.20 35.42 22.97
C THR A 400 10.07 34.21 22.60
N GLN A 401 10.86 33.68 23.53
CA GLN A 401 11.66 32.46 23.28
C GLN A 401 10.79 31.21 23.05
N GLN A 402 9.51 31.23 23.46
CA GLN A 402 8.56 30.13 23.22
C GLN A 402 7.70 30.41 21.97
N LEU A 403 7.19 31.64 21.83
CA LEU A 403 6.40 32.08 20.66
C LEU A 403 7.32 32.52 19.52
N THR A 404 7.82 31.54 18.77
CA THR A 404 8.52 31.75 17.49
C THR A 404 7.52 31.87 16.32
N SER A 405 7.94 32.46 15.21
CA SER A 405 7.12 32.57 13.99
C SER A 405 6.71 31.22 13.40
N ALA A 406 7.51 30.17 13.59
CA ALA A 406 7.17 28.80 13.18
C ALA A 406 6.10 28.16 14.09
N ALA A 407 6.13 28.45 15.39
CA ALA A 407 5.09 28.01 16.32
C ALA A 407 3.75 28.72 16.04
N ALA A 408 3.79 30.01 15.69
CA ALA A 408 2.61 30.80 15.30
C ALA A 408 1.92 30.33 13.98
N GLN A 409 2.53 29.39 13.25
CA GLN A 409 1.94 28.72 12.09
C GLN A 409 1.29 27.36 12.42
N ARG A 410 1.29 26.94 13.70
CA ARG A 410 0.75 25.65 14.16
C ARG A 410 -0.37 25.82 15.17
N MET A 411 -1.21 26.83 14.99
CA MET A 411 -2.37 27.07 15.85
C MET A 411 -3.52 26.14 15.49
N SER A 412 -3.97 25.34 16.45
CA SER A 412 -5.17 24.51 16.36
C SER A 412 -6.27 25.06 17.26
N VAL A 413 -7.51 25.01 16.82
CA VAL A 413 -8.70 25.38 17.62
C VAL A 413 -9.54 24.14 17.85
N ILE A 414 -9.97 23.93 19.10
CA ILE A 414 -11.03 23.00 19.47
C ILE A 414 -12.30 23.83 19.68
N SER A 415 -13.29 23.64 18.82
CA SER A 415 -14.57 24.37 18.88
C SER A 415 -15.76 23.45 18.64
N THR A 416 -16.92 23.83 19.16
CA THR A 416 -18.21 23.17 18.93
C THR A 416 -19.12 24.06 18.10
N ARG A 417 -19.80 23.45 17.11
CA ARG A 417 -20.77 24.13 16.26
C ARG A 417 -22.01 24.59 17.02
N ILE A 418 -22.37 25.87 16.90
CA ILE A 418 -23.65 26.40 17.39
C ILE A 418 -24.70 26.30 16.26
N LEU A 419 -25.84 25.65 16.52
CA LEU A 419 -26.96 25.50 15.57
C LEU A 419 -28.29 25.90 16.21
N PRO A 420 -29.31 26.27 15.40
CA PRO A 420 -30.69 26.34 15.86
C PRO A 420 -31.23 24.93 16.16
N VAL A 421 -31.62 24.69 17.40
CA VAL A 421 -32.19 23.43 17.91
C VAL A 421 -33.64 23.66 18.36
N TRP A 422 -34.54 22.72 18.08
CA TRP A 422 -35.92 22.78 18.54
C TRP A 422 -36.07 22.25 19.96
N ASN A 423 -36.41 23.11 20.92
CA ASN A 423 -36.54 22.73 22.34
C ASN A 423 -37.91 22.13 22.72
N GLY A 424 -38.73 21.73 21.73
CA GLY A 424 -40.12 21.32 21.91
C GLY A 424 -41.15 22.46 21.77
N SER A 425 -40.72 23.72 21.88
CA SER A 425 -41.62 24.90 21.83
C SER A 425 -41.11 26.06 20.95
N ALA A 426 -39.79 26.19 20.79
CA ALA A 426 -39.13 27.24 20.02
C ALA A 426 -37.78 26.75 19.49
N TRP A 427 -37.25 27.46 18.47
CA TRP A 427 -35.87 27.34 18.03
C TRP A 427 -34.96 28.15 18.94
N VAL A 428 -33.86 27.53 19.40
CA VAL A 428 -32.84 28.15 20.26
C VAL A 428 -31.47 27.85 19.68
N GLU A 429 -30.61 28.87 19.55
CA GLU A 429 -29.21 28.65 19.18
C GLU A 429 -28.44 28.05 20.36
N GLN A 430 -27.84 26.87 20.17
CA GLN A 430 -26.97 26.24 21.17
C GLN A 430 -25.84 25.43 20.52
N ALA A 431 -24.73 25.27 21.24
CA ALA A 431 -23.66 24.34 20.85
C ALA A 431 -24.20 22.90 20.83
N THR A 432 -23.97 22.16 19.75
CA THR A 432 -24.51 20.79 19.60
C THR A 432 -23.60 19.86 18.80
N ARG A 433 -23.59 18.59 19.20
CA ARG A 433 -22.90 17.46 18.53
C ARG A 433 -23.89 16.47 17.88
N SER A 434 -25.17 16.82 17.78
CA SER A 434 -26.18 15.91 17.24
C SER A 434 -26.17 15.88 15.69
N PRO A 435 -26.15 14.69 15.07
CA PRO A 435 -26.33 14.55 13.62
C PRO A 435 -27.71 15.02 13.13
N ALA A 436 -28.74 14.98 13.98
CA ALA A 436 -30.08 15.41 13.60
C ALA A 436 -30.16 16.93 13.33
N TRP A 437 -29.46 17.72 14.14
CA TRP A 437 -29.38 19.17 13.95
C TRP A 437 -28.38 19.56 12.86
N ALA A 438 -27.29 18.81 12.68
CA ALA A 438 -26.41 18.97 11.52
C ALA A 438 -27.15 18.71 10.19
N MET A 439 -27.95 17.63 10.12
CA MET A 439 -28.85 17.34 9.00
C MET A 439 -29.84 18.48 8.73
N TRP A 440 -30.42 19.07 9.78
CA TRP A 440 -31.36 20.19 9.67
C TRP A 440 -30.72 21.45 9.06
N ASP A 441 -29.51 21.83 9.52
CA ASP A 441 -28.78 22.98 8.96
C ASP A 441 -28.37 22.72 7.50
N ILE A 442 -27.76 21.58 7.18
CA ILE A 442 -27.39 21.23 5.78
C ILE A 442 -28.62 21.25 4.85
N ALA A 443 -29.81 20.87 5.35
CA ALA A 443 -31.05 20.93 4.58
C ALA A 443 -31.59 22.36 4.38
N THR A 444 -31.60 23.19 5.44
CA THR A 444 -32.34 24.47 5.46
C THR A 444 -31.48 25.69 5.15
N ASN A 445 -30.18 25.65 5.42
CA ASN A 445 -29.28 26.80 5.35
C ASN A 445 -29.25 27.46 3.96
N GLU A 446 -29.28 28.79 3.93
CA GLU A 446 -29.30 29.57 2.69
C GLU A 446 -27.92 29.81 2.09
N ASP A 447 -26.84 29.88 2.88
CA ASP A 447 -25.51 30.19 2.34
C ASP A 447 -24.85 28.97 1.68
N TYR A 448 -24.85 27.83 2.36
CA TYR A 448 -24.17 26.60 1.93
C TYR A 448 -25.05 25.34 1.87
N GLY A 449 -26.30 25.42 2.34
CA GLY A 449 -27.22 24.28 2.40
C GLY A 449 -28.07 24.06 1.15
N ALA A 450 -29.01 23.12 1.22
CA ALA A 450 -29.98 22.85 0.15
C ALA A 450 -31.09 23.91 0.00
N ARG A 451 -31.11 24.96 0.84
CA ARG A 451 -32.12 26.03 0.84
C ARG A 451 -33.57 25.52 0.91
N ARG A 452 -33.80 24.35 1.52
CA ARG A 452 -35.16 23.80 1.63
C ARG A 452 -35.95 24.59 2.67
N ALA A 453 -37.10 25.13 2.24
CA ALA A 453 -38.05 25.77 3.14
C ALA A 453 -38.44 24.81 4.28
N ILE A 454 -38.60 25.35 5.49
CA ILE A 454 -38.88 24.60 6.73
C ILE A 454 -40.10 23.67 6.57
N SER A 455 -41.13 24.06 5.82
CA SER A 455 -42.33 23.24 5.52
C SER A 455 -42.10 22.09 4.53
N LYS A 456 -40.86 21.90 4.06
CA LYS A 456 -40.42 20.82 3.16
C LYS A 456 -39.34 19.94 3.81
N VAL A 457 -39.11 20.07 5.12
CA VAL A 457 -38.25 19.19 5.90
C VAL A 457 -39.09 18.56 7.02
N ASP A 458 -39.01 17.24 7.14
CA ASP A 458 -39.75 16.47 8.14
C ASP A 458 -39.10 16.59 9.53
N LEU A 459 -39.56 17.60 10.28
CA LEU A 459 -39.13 17.84 11.66
C LEU A 459 -39.44 16.66 12.60
N GLN A 460 -40.49 15.88 12.36
CA GLN A 460 -40.88 14.80 13.26
C GLN A 460 -39.89 13.62 13.19
N SER A 461 -39.47 13.24 11.98
CA SER A 461 -38.42 12.21 11.81
C SER A 461 -37.05 12.69 12.34
N ILE A 462 -36.77 13.99 12.28
CA ILE A 462 -35.54 14.58 12.83
C ILE A 462 -35.56 14.61 14.37
N LEU A 463 -36.69 14.94 15.00
CA LEU A 463 -36.86 14.86 16.45
C LEU A 463 -36.77 13.43 16.97
N ALA A 464 -37.34 12.46 16.24
CA ALA A 464 -37.20 11.04 16.58
C ALA A 464 -35.74 10.58 16.51
N LEU A 465 -34.98 11.03 15.50
CA LEU A 465 -33.55 10.75 15.39
C LEU A 465 -32.75 11.40 16.53
N ASP A 466 -33.04 12.64 16.90
CA ASP A 466 -32.34 13.35 17.97
C ASP A 466 -32.56 12.69 19.34
N ALA A 467 -33.78 12.25 19.63
CA ALA A 467 -34.11 11.48 20.83
C ALA A 467 -33.39 10.12 20.85
N GLY A 468 -33.35 9.41 19.72
CA GLY A 468 -32.64 8.14 19.59
C GLY A 468 -31.11 8.29 19.74
N ALA A 469 -30.53 9.30 19.10
CA ALA A 469 -29.11 9.65 19.19
C ALA A 469 -28.73 10.04 20.63
N THR A 470 -29.53 10.90 21.28
CA THR A 470 -29.32 11.30 22.68
C THR A 470 -29.38 10.11 23.63
N THR A 471 -30.36 9.22 23.46
CA THR A 471 -30.50 7.99 24.28
C THR A 471 -29.32 7.04 24.10
N ARG A 472 -28.74 6.99 22.89
CA ARG A 472 -27.55 6.18 22.57
C ARG A 472 -26.22 6.88 22.85
N GLY A 473 -26.20 8.20 23.07
CA GLY A 473 -24.97 9.01 23.10
C GLY A 473 -24.25 9.08 21.75
N ASP A 474 -24.96 8.97 20.62
CA ASP A 474 -24.34 9.15 19.30
C ASP A 474 -24.03 10.64 19.04
N CYS A 475 -22.83 10.93 18.54
CA CYS A 475 -22.39 12.25 18.12
C CYS A 475 -22.00 12.30 16.63
N PHE A 476 -21.92 13.50 16.08
CA PHE A 476 -21.38 13.79 14.74
C PHE A 476 -20.44 14.99 14.79
N ASP A 477 -19.15 14.72 14.66
CA ASP A 477 -18.06 15.66 14.86
C ASP A 477 -17.13 15.66 13.63
N PHE A 478 -17.43 16.51 12.64
CA PHE A 478 -16.80 16.47 11.31
C PHE A 478 -16.59 17.86 10.69
N THR A 479 -15.61 18.00 9.81
CA THR A 479 -15.36 19.24 9.02
C THR A 479 -15.45 18.95 7.53
N PHE A 480 -16.42 19.58 6.86
CA PHE A 480 -16.49 19.64 5.41
C PHE A 480 -15.53 20.73 4.92
N SER A 481 -14.40 20.32 4.35
CA SER A 481 -13.31 21.20 3.88
C SER A 481 -13.27 21.41 2.36
N SER A 482 -14.13 20.71 1.62
CA SER A 482 -14.26 20.80 0.16
C SER A 482 -15.74 20.80 -0.24
N ALA A 483 -16.04 21.37 -1.40
CA ALA A 483 -17.40 21.38 -1.93
C ALA A 483 -17.83 19.98 -2.39
N MET A 484 -18.94 19.48 -1.85
CA MET A 484 -19.56 18.20 -2.23
C MET A 484 -21.06 18.37 -2.49
N GLY A 485 -21.69 17.37 -3.13
CA GLY A 485 -23.13 17.39 -3.37
C GLY A 485 -23.92 17.24 -2.07
N VAL A 486 -24.93 18.08 -1.85
CA VAL A 486 -25.67 18.10 -0.58
C VAL A 486 -26.20 16.70 -0.13
N PRO A 487 -26.72 15.82 -1.02
CA PRO A 487 -27.07 14.45 -0.64
C PRO A 487 -25.94 13.62 0.00
N GLU A 488 -24.68 13.84 -0.38
CA GLU A 488 -23.52 13.20 0.25
C GLU A 488 -23.21 13.81 1.62
N ALA A 489 -23.38 15.13 1.79
CA ALA A 489 -23.23 15.80 3.09
C ALA A 489 -24.31 15.38 4.09
N LEU A 490 -25.57 15.31 3.66
CA LEU A 490 -26.70 14.81 4.43
C LEU A 490 -26.45 13.35 4.85
N ASP A 491 -26.07 12.47 3.92
CA ASP A 491 -25.74 11.08 4.27
C ASP A 491 -24.52 11.01 5.20
N THR A 492 -23.47 11.83 5.00
CA THR A 492 -22.28 11.86 5.88
C THR A 492 -22.66 12.17 7.33
N ALA A 493 -23.54 13.16 7.55
CA ALA A 493 -24.07 13.47 8.87
C ALA A 493 -24.94 12.35 9.46
N LEU A 494 -25.80 11.71 8.66
CA LEU A 494 -26.74 10.70 9.14
C LEU A 494 -26.13 9.30 9.38
N ARG A 495 -25.05 8.95 8.65
CA ARG A 495 -24.42 7.61 8.72
C ARG A 495 -24.04 7.18 10.13
N VAL A 496 -23.58 8.11 10.97
CA VAL A 496 -23.09 7.83 12.33
C VAL A 496 -24.18 7.43 13.35
N THR A 497 -25.46 7.51 12.97
CA THR A 497 -26.63 7.05 13.77
C THR A 497 -27.40 5.90 13.12
N ARG A 498 -26.83 5.29 12.07
CA ARG A 498 -27.49 4.34 11.16
C ARG A 498 -28.65 4.97 10.36
N ALA A 499 -28.61 6.27 10.10
CA ALA A 499 -29.63 6.97 9.32
C ALA A 499 -29.20 7.31 7.87
N LYS A 500 -30.19 7.53 7.00
CA LYS A 500 -30.02 7.99 5.61
C LYS A 500 -31.11 8.99 5.23
N HIS A 501 -30.83 9.93 4.33
CA HIS A 501 -31.87 10.80 3.78
C HIS A 501 -32.77 10.02 2.79
N ARG A 502 -34.04 10.42 2.70
CA ARG A 502 -34.99 9.93 1.68
C ARG A 502 -35.97 11.04 1.28
N TRP A 503 -36.59 10.90 0.12
CA TRP A 503 -37.55 11.88 -0.41
C TRP A 503 -38.98 11.33 -0.33
N ALA A 504 -39.81 11.92 0.53
CA ALA A 504 -41.24 11.68 0.59
C ALA A 504 -41.95 12.65 -0.38
N GLY A 505 -41.89 12.32 -1.68
CA GLY A 505 -42.29 13.23 -2.74
C GLY A 505 -41.34 14.44 -2.81
N ASP A 506 -41.82 15.61 -2.40
CA ASP A 506 -41.03 16.86 -2.32
C ASP A 506 -40.60 17.21 -0.88
N VAL A 507 -40.96 16.39 0.12
CA VAL A 507 -40.49 16.56 1.51
C VAL A 507 -39.19 15.79 1.71
N LEU A 508 -38.17 16.48 2.21
CA LEU A 508 -36.95 15.83 2.71
C LEU A 508 -37.26 15.21 4.07
N THR A 509 -37.07 13.91 4.19
CA THR A 509 -37.17 13.17 5.45
C THR A 509 -35.98 12.21 5.53
N LEU A 510 -35.95 11.37 6.55
CA LEU A 510 -34.92 10.38 6.79
C LEU A 510 -35.53 9.04 7.16
N VAL A 511 -34.68 8.03 7.27
CA VAL A 511 -35.00 6.73 7.83
C VAL A 511 -33.76 6.20 8.55
N ARG A 512 -33.97 5.43 9.62
CA ARG A 512 -32.92 4.84 10.45
C ARG A 512 -33.04 3.33 10.40
N ASP A 513 -31.90 2.65 10.26
CA ASP A 513 -31.78 1.20 10.32
C ASP A 513 -31.81 0.78 11.81
N GLU A 514 -32.96 0.27 12.24
CA GLU A 514 -33.29 -0.03 13.63
C GLU A 514 -34.31 -1.17 13.71
N TRP A 515 -34.35 -1.93 14.81
CA TRP A 515 -35.40 -2.93 14.98
C TRP A 515 -36.77 -2.26 15.18
N ARG A 516 -37.81 -2.83 14.57
CA ARG A 516 -39.21 -2.39 14.73
C ARG A 516 -40.12 -3.58 14.97
N ASP A 517 -40.82 -3.58 16.09
CA ASP A 517 -41.70 -4.68 16.48
C ASP A 517 -42.96 -4.78 15.63
N VAL A 518 -43.47 -3.64 15.14
CA VAL A 518 -44.64 -3.56 14.25
C VAL A 518 -44.16 -3.33 12.80
N PRO A 519 -44.33 -4.29 11.88
CA PRO A 519 -44.01 -4.13 10.47
C PRO A 519 -45.01 -3.23 9.75
N SER A 520 -44.53 -2.47 8.77
CA SER A 520 -45.31 -1.51 7.97
C SER A 520 -46.29 -2.18 7.02
N MET A 521 -45.99 -3.38 6.52
CA MET A 521 -46.80 -4.10 5.53
C MET A 521 -46.53 -5.61 5.56
N MET A 522 -47.48 -6.43 5.10
CA MET A 522 -47.31 -7.86 4.85
C MET A 522 -47.56 -8.20 3.37
N LEU A 523 -46.62 -8.91 2.76
CA LEU A 523 -46.67 -9.40 1.39
C LEU A 523 -46.69 -10.94 1.41
N THR A 524 -47.63 -11.52 0.67
CA THR A 524 -47.84 -12.97 0.50
C THR A 524 -47.83 -13.34 -0.98
N ASP A 525 -47.89 -14.64 -1.29
CA ASP A 525 -48.00 -15.12 -2.68
C ASP A 525 -49.24 -14.64 -3.45
N GLN A 526 -50.23 -14.00 -2.80
CA GLN A 526 -51.33 -13.34 -3.50
C GLN A 526 -50.89 -11.99 -4.12
N GLU A 527 -50.08 -11.20 -3.40
CA GLU A 527 -49.66 -9.87 -3.85
C GLU A 527 -48.28 -9.86 -4.54
N ILE A 528 -47.51 -10.95 -4.39
CA ILE A 528 -46.28 -11.20 -5.13
C ILE A 528 -46.63 -11.68 -6.55
N VAL A 529 -46.17 -10.95 -7.55
CA VAL A 529 -46.39 -11.29 -8.97
C VAL A 529 -45.76 -12.64 -9.28
N ARG A 530 -46.59 -13.60 -9.72
CA ARG A 530 -46.19 -14.99 -9.98
C ARG A 530 -44.92 -15.10 -10.85
N GLY A 531 -43.89 -15.74 -10.30
CA GLY A 531 -42.61 -15.97 -10.98
C GLY A 531 -41.64 -14.77 -10.97
N SER A 532 -41.91 -13.74 -10.16
CA SER A 532 -40.98 -12.63 -9.93
C SER A 532 -40.05 -12.84 -8.72
N LEU A 533 -40.46 -13.65 -7.74
CA LEU A 533 -39.69 -13.91 -6.53
C LEU A 533 -38.39 -14.65 -6.86
N SER A 534 -37.29 -14.11 -6.36
CA SER A 534 -35.95 -14.68 -6.38
C SER A 534 -35.31 -14.45 -5.01
N VAL A 535 -34.68 -15.48 -4.44
CA VAL A 535 -34.03 -15.38 -3.12
C VAL A 535 -32.54 -15.70 -3.27
N GLU A 536 -31.71 -14.67 -3.16
CA GLU A 536 -30.25 -14.81 -3.13
C GLU A 536 -29.80 -15.17 -1.71
N TYR A 537 -28.92 -16.17 -1.62
CA TYR A 537 -28.29 -16.62 -0.38
C TYR A 537 -26.78 -16.36 -0.46
N LEU A 538 -26.30 -15.40 0.32
CA LEU A 538 -24.88 -15.09 0.41
C LEU A 538 -24.19 -16.13 1.30
N MET A 539 -23.57 -17.13 0.66
CA MET A 539 -22.69 -18.08 1.32
C MET A 539 -21.38 -17.39 1.73
N GLN A 540 -20.81 -17.81 2.85
CA GLN A 540 -19.53 -17.32 3.36
C GLN A 540 -18.40 -18.19 2.77
N PRO A 541 -17.52 -17.65 1.90
CA PRO A 541 -16.36 -18.37 1.39
C PRO A 541 -15.23 -18.43 2.43
N GLU A 542 -14.16 -19.18 2.14
CA GLU A 542 -13.00 -19.32 3.04
C GLU A 542 -12.16 -18.03 3.13
N ASP A 543 -12.16 -17.20 2.08
CA ASP A 543 -11.59 -15.84 2.05
C ASP A 543 -12.58 -14.77 2.55
N SER A 544 -13.64 -15.18 3.26
CA SER A 544 -14.54 -14.22 3.91
C SER A 544 -13.79 -13.47 5.01
N ALA A 545 -14.03 -12.16 5.08
CA ALA A 545 -13.47 -11.35 6.14
C ALA A 545 -14.09 -11.70 7.50
N ASP A 546 -13.22 -11.89 8.49
CA ASP A 546 -13.49 -12.45 9.82
C ASP A 546 -13.74 -11.37 10.89
N ALA A 547 -13.27 -10.14 10.65
CA ALA A 547 -13.48 -9.00 11.53
C ALA A 547 -13.75 -7.69 10.79
N VAL A 548 -14.36 -6.74 11.49
CA VAL A 548 -14.43 -5.32 11.13
C VAL A 548 -13.42 -4.54 11.96
N ILE A 549 -12.53 -3.80 11.30
CA ILE A 549 -11.73 -2.75 11.93
C ILE A 549 -12.34 -1.41 11.54
N LEU A 550 -12.80 -0.63 12.52
CA LEU A 550 -13.32 0.71 12.30
C LEU A 550 -12.29 1.77 12.69
N GLU A 551 -11.93 2.63 11.73
CA GLU A 551 -11.02 3.77 11.91
C GLU A 551 -11.80 5.04 12.27
N TYR A 552 -11.33 5.77 13.28
CA TYR A 552 -11.93 6.99 13.82
C TYR A 552 -10.85 7.93 14.40
N ILE A 553 -11.22 9.14 14.86
CA ILE A 553 -10.30 10.02 15.63
C ILE A 553 -10.72 9.99 17.09
N ASP A 554 -9.83 9.66 18.02
CA ASP A 554 -10.20 9.66 19.44
C ASP A 554 -10.24 11.08 20.05
N GLU A 555 -11.36 11.50 20.64
CA GLU A 555 -11.51 12.87 21.16
C GLU A 555 -10.66 13.21 22.40
N SER A 556 -9.97 12.24 23.01
CA SER A 556 -9.07 12.49 24.15
C SER A 556 -7.66 12.90 23.71
N VAL A 557 -7.21 12.45 22.53
CA VAL A 557 -5.86 12.71 21.98
C VAL A 557 -5.89 13.44 20.63
N TRP A 558 -7.03 13.48 19.94
CA TRP A 558 -7.20 14.01 18.57
C TRP A 558 -6.24 13.38 17.55
N GLN A 559 -6.04 12.06 17.67
CA GLN A 559 -5.23 11.25 16.78
C GLN A 559 -6.05 10.09 16.19
N PRO A 560 -5.68 9.56 15.00
CA PRO A 560 -6.29 8.35 14.45
C PRO A 560 -6.19 7.18 15.44
N ALA A 561 -7.30 6.48 15.61
CA ALA A 561 -7.43 5.28 16.42
C ALA A 561 -8.32 4.26 15.72
N GLU A 562 -8.22 3.00 16.12
CA GLU A 562 -8.99 1.90 15.53
C GLU A 562 -9.68 1.06 16.60
N VAL A 563 -10.78 0.41 16.20
CA VAL A 563 -11.52 -0.56 17.01
C VAL A 563 -11.82 -1.79 16.16
N GLN A 564 -11.35 -2.95 16.61
CA GLN A 564 -11.65 -4.24 15.99
C GLN A 564 -12.86 -4.91 16.66
N VAL A 565 -13.71 -5.56 15.86
CA VAL A 565 -14.74 -6.50 16.32
C VAL A 565 -14.71 -7.76 15.43
N PRO A 566 -14.57 -8.97 16.00
CA PRO A 566 -14.41 -9.29 17.42
C PRO A 566 -13.05 -8.87 18.00
N THR A 567 -13.00 -8.62 19.31
CA THR A 567 -11.84 -8.12 20.06
C THR A 567 -10.82 -9.19 20.42
N ASP A 568 -11.29 -10.40 20.76
CA ASP A 568 -10.50 -11.41 21.48
C ASP A 568 -9.76 -12.39 20.55
N TYR A 569 -9.77 -12.13 19.25
CA TYR A 569 -9.34 -13.05 18.20
C TYR A 569 -8.22 -12.43 17.35
N ALA A 570 -7.21 -13.24 17.03
CA ALA A 570 -6.35 -12.96 15.89
C ALA A 570 -7.17 -13.15 14.60
N THR A 571 -6.96 -12.27 13.63
CA THR A 571 -7.78 -12.17 12.41
C THR A 571 -6.90 -12.26 11.18
N ASP A 572 -7.19 -13.20 10.30
CA ASP A 572 -6.44 -13.44 9.06
C ASP A 572 -6.90 -12.52 7.92
N TYR A 573 -8.19 -12.11 7.92
CA TYR A 573 -8.80 -11.31 6.85
C TYR A 573 -9.66 -10.12 7.36
N PRO A 574 -9.15 -9.25 8.25
CA PRO A 574 -9.93 -8.12 8.77
C PRO A 574 -10.18 -7.05 7.69
N VAL A 575 -11.43 -6.57 7.57
CA VAL A 575 -11.76 -5.45 6.66
C VAL A 575 -11.80 -4.12 7.41
N ARG A 576 -11.01 -3.17 6.91
CA ARG A 576 -10.88 -1.81 7.44
C ARG A 576 -11.96 -0.90 6.84
N ILE A 577 -12.66 -0.15 7.69
CA ILE A 577 -13.80 0.70 7.34
C ILE A 577 -13.63 2.08 7.98
N GLN A 578 -14.01 3.15 7.26
CA GLN A 578 -14.05 4.51 7.81
C GLN A 578 -15.50 5.02 7.93
N LEU A 579 -15.86 5.51 9.12
CA LEU A 579 -17.10 6.26 9.39
C LEU A 579 -16.75 7.69 9.82
N PRO A 580 -16.57 8.62 8.87
CA PRO A 580 -16.22 10.01 9.18
C PRO A 580 -17.29 10.67 10.05
N GLY A 581 -16.84 11.35 11.11
CA GLY A 581 -17.70 12.05 12.07
C GLY A 581 -17.91 11.34 13.40
N ILE A 582 -17.44 10.10 13.57
CA ILE A 582 -17.36 9.45 14.89
C ILE A 582 -16.03 9.84 15.56
N VAL A 583 -16.09 10.33 16.80
CA VAL A 583 -14.89 10.55 17.64
C VAL A 583 -14.92 9.89 19.02
N GLN A 584 -16.09 9.38 19.42
CA GLN A 584 -16.24 8.62 20.66
C GLN A 584 -15.98 7.13 20.42
N ARG A 585 -15.03 6.55 21.14
CA ARG A 585 -14.68 5.12 21.02
C ARG A 585 -15.85 4.17 21.35
N ALA A 586 -16.75 4.55 22.26
CA ALA A 586 -17.94 3.77 22.58
C ALA A 586 -18.93 3.70 21.40
N GLN A 587 -19.11 4.82 20.68
CA GLN A 587 -19.90 4.86 19.44
C GLN A 587 -19.18 4.05 18.33
N ALA A 588 -17.87 4.23 18.16
CA ALA A 588 -17.08 3.46 17.20
C ALA A 588 -17.22 1.94 17.40
N TYR A 589 -17.07 1.46 18.63
CA TYR A 589 -17.25 0.04 18.99
C TYR A 589 -18.67 -0.47 18.68
N ARG A 590 -19.71 0.29 19.04
CA ARG A 590 -21.12 -0.07 18.78
C ARG A 590 -21.46 -0.14 17.29
N GLU A 591 -20.87 0.73 16.47
CA GLU A 591 -21.10 0.72 15.02
C GLU A 591 -20.24 -0.34 14.29
N ALA A 592 -19.03 -0.63 14.78
CA ALA A 592 -18.26 -1.80 14.34
C ALA A 592 -18.98 -3.12 14.65
N GLN A 593 -19.55 -3.26 15.87
CA GLN A 593 -20.40 -4.40 16.24
C GLN A 593 -21.59 -4.56 15.29
N PHE A 594 -22.28 -3.47 14.93
CA PHE A 594 -23.42 -3.51 14.02
C PHE A 594 -23.02 -4.00 12.62
N LEU A 595 -21.96 -3.43 12.04
CA LEU A 595 -21.44 -3.83 10.72
C LEU A 595 -20.99 -5.30 10.71
N TYR A 596 -20.38 -5.77 11.80
CA TYR A 596 -19.99 -7.18 11.96
C TYR A 596 -21.22 -8.11 12.07
N ARG A 597 -22.14 -7.85 13.01
CA ARG A 597 -23.36 -8.67 13.18
C ARG A 597 -24.22 -8.67 11.90
N GLN A 598 -24.24 -7.56 11.16
CA GLN A 598 -24.92 -7.44 9.87
C GLN A 598 -24.33 -8.38 8.80
N SER A 599 -23.00 -8.51 8.69
CA SER A 599 -22.40 -9.45 7.72
C SER A 599 -22.61 -10.91 8.09
N GLN A 600 -22.88 -11.22 9.36
CA GLN A 600 -23.24 -12.57 9.83
C GLN A 600 -24.72 -12.90 9.57
N TYR A 601 -25.66 -12.02 9.93
CA TYR A 601 -27.09 -12.35 9.92
C TYR A 601 -27.84 -11.91 8.65
N ARG A 602 -27.51 -10.76 8.02
CA ARG A 602 -28.26 -10.21 6.86
C ARG A 602 -27.85 -10.80 5.50
N ARG A 603 -27.74 -12.14 5.44
CA ARG A 603 -27.22 -12.92 4.30
C ARG A 603 -28.26 -13.37 3.28
N VAL A 604 -29.55 -13.19 3.55
CA VAL A 604 -30.65 -13.61 2.64
C VAL A 604 -31.29 -12.38 2.02
N ARG A 605 -31.41 -12.36 0.69
CA ARG A 605 -31.88 -11.22 -0.11
C ARG A 605 -33.05 -11.62 -1.02
N PRO A 606 -34.31 -11.44 -0.58
CA PRO A 606 -35.48 -11.60 -1.43
C PRO A 606 -35.59 -10.43 -2.42
N THR A 607 -35.84 -10.72 -3.68
CA THR A 607 -36.25 -9.74 -4.71
C THR A 607 -37.56 -10.21 -5.31
N LEU A 608 -38.55 -9.33 -5.43
CA LEU A 608 -39.89 -9.66 -5.89
C LEU A 608 -40.54 -8.49 -6.65
N GLU A 609 -41.51 -8.77 -7.52
CA GLU A 609 -42.40 -7.75 -8.06
C GLU A 609 -43.75 -7.81 -7.34
N THR A 610 -44.33 -6.66 -7.06
CA THR A 610 -45.73 -6.47 -6.64
C THR A 610 -46.45 -5.62 -7.69
N GLU A 611 -47.78 -5.48 -7.59
CA GLU A 611 -48.53 -4.53 -8.42
C GLU A 611 -48.45 -3.09 -7.84
N HIS A 612 -49.56 -2.38 -7.70
CA HIS A 612 -49.57 -1.02 -7.16
C HIS A 612 -49.19 -0.93 -5.67
N ASP A 613 -49.36 -2.02 -4.92
CA ASP A 613 -49.07 -2.12 -3.49
C ASP A 613 -47.64 -1.73 -3.11
N GLY A 614 -46.64 -2.15 -3.90
CA GLY A 614 -45.24 -1.80 -3.65
C GLY A 614 -44.93 -0.31 -3.81
N ARG A 615 -45.89 0.51 -4.28
CA ARG A 615 -45.76 1.99 -4.27
C ARG A 615 -45.99 2.60 -2.89
N LEU A 616 -46.53 1.84 -1.93
CA LEU A 616 -46.65 2.25 -0.53
C LEU A 616 -45.34 2.03 0.25
N VAL A 617 -44.49 1.10 -0.23
CA VAL A 617 -43.21 0.74 0.38
C VAL A 617 -42.12 1.78 0.05
N SER A 618 -41.49 2.32 1.09
CA SER A 618 -40.31 3.19 1.01
C SER A 618 -39.01 2.46 1.36
N MET A 619 -37.87 3.07 1.02
CA MET A 619 -36.56 2.63 1.52
C MET A 619 -36.52 2.68 3.05
N GLY A 620 -36.12 1.58 3.67
CA GLY A 620 -36.04 1.40 5.12
C GLY A 620 -37.34 1.01 5.82
N ASP A 621 -38.43 0.73 5.08
CA ASP A 621 -39.64 0.18 5.68
C ASP A 621 -39.47 -1.31 6.01
N HIS A 622 -40.11 -1.75 7.10
CA HIS A 622 -40.06 -3.13 7.57
C HIS A 622 -41.28 -3.89 7.08
N LEU A 623 -41.05 -4.99 6.36
CA LEU A 623 -42.08 -5.81 5.74
C LEU A 623 -42.10 -7.21 6.35
N LEU A 624 -43.26 -7.82 6.42
CA LEU A 624 -43.39 -9.27 6.53
C LEU A 624 -43.50 -9.84 5.12
N VAL A 625 -42.66 -10.81 4.80
CA VAL A 625 -42.71 -11.56 3.54
C VAL A 625 -42.98 -13.02 3.84
N GLN A 626 -44.04 -13.54 3.24
CA GLN A 626 -44.36 -14.96 3.18
C GLN A 626 -44.28 -15.40 1.71
N SER A 627 -43.71 -16.59 1.46
CA SER A 627 -43.92 -17.32 0.20
C SER A 627 -43.83 -18.84 0.42
N ASP A 628 -44.53 -19.63 -0.39
CA ASP A 628 -44.41 -21.10 -0.44
C ASP A 628 -43.02 -21.58 -0.92
N ILE A 629 -42.28 -20.72 -1.63
CA ILE A 629 -40.93 -20.96 -2.14
C ILE A 629 -40.00 -19.86 -1.59
N PRO A 630 -39.08 -20.16 -0.66
CA PRO A 630 -38.67 -21.50 -0.19
C PRO A 630 -39.61 -22.04 0.90
N GLY A 631 -39.91 -23.35 0.85
CA GLY A 631 -40.82 -24.05 1.78
C GLY A 631 -40.39 -24.17 3.26
N ALA A 632 -39.54 -23.25 3.73
CA ALA A 632 -39.22 -23.01 5.14
C ALA A 632 -39.70 -21.61 5.61
N TRP A 633 -40.61 -21.00 4.85
CA TRP A 633 -41.22 -19.69 5.10
C TRP A 633 -42.74 -19.80 5.33
N GLY A 634 -43.25 -20.97 5.72
CA GLY A 634 -44.68 -21.21 5.99
C GLY A 634 -45.51 -21.50 4.74
N ALA A 635 -46.81 -21.22 4.84
CA ALA A 635 -47.76 -21.24 3.73
C ALA A 635 -48.63 -19.97 3.74
N ALA A 636 -49.04 -19.51 2.55
CA ALA A 636 -50.06 -18.48 2.38
C ALA A 636 -51.22 -18.97 1.52
N GLY A 637 -52.24 -18.13 1.49
CA GLY A 637 -53.46 -18.28 0.71
C GLY A 637 -54.37 -17.11 0.96
N LYS A 638 -55.66 -17.33 0.74
CA LYS A 638 -56.75 -16.40 1.03
C LYS A 638 -57.72 -16.99 2.07
N VAL A 639 -58.26 -16.12 2.92
CA VAL A 639 -59.37 -16.44 3.83
C VAL A 639 -60.67 -16.37 3.03
N VAL A 640 -61.33 -17.51 2.86
CA VAL A 640 -62.55 -17.63 2.04
C VAL A 640 -63.80 -17.34 2.86
N ALA A 641 -63.84 -17.82 4.10
CA ALA A 641 -64.93 -17.65 5.06
C ALA A 641 -64.40 -17.62 6.51
N GLU A 642 -65.24 -17.14 7.42
CA GLU A 642 -65.05 -17.20 8.88
C GLU A 642 -66.39 -17.61 9.50
N ASP A 643 -66.36 -18.49 10.50
CA ASP A 643 -67.52 -18.95 11.27
C ASP A 643 -67.12 -19.23 12.73
N GLU A 644 -67.68 -18.46 13.66
CA GLU A 644 -67.40 -18.48 15.11
C GLU A 644 -65.89 -18.60 15.50
N GLY A 645 -65.01 -17.89 14.78
CA GLY A 645 -63.56 -17.90 15.01
C GLY A 645 -62.78 -19.02 14.31
N THR A 646 -63.43 -19.81 13.46
CA THR A 646 -62.80 -20.76 12.53
C THR A 646 -62.67 -20.13 11.15
N LEU A 647 -61.46 -20.12 10.58
CA LEU A 647 -61.18 -19.58 9.25
C LEU A 647 -61.07 -20.70 8.21
N THR A 648 -61.78 -20.58 7.09
CA THR A 648 -61.61 -21.49 5.94
C THR A 648 -60.57 -20.92 4.98
N LEU A 649 -59.48 -21.66 4.78
CA LEU A 649 -58.27 -21.24 4.07
C LEU A 649 -58.12 -21.93 2.71
N GLU A 650 -57.76 -21.18 1.67
CA GLU A 650 -57.48 -21.73 0.33
C GLU A 650 -56.15 -21.18 -0.24
N PRO A 651 -55.18 -22.02 -0.62
CA PRO A 651 -55.17 -23.48 -0.50
C PRO A 651 -55.05 -23.95 0.96
N ALA A 652 -55.53 -25.16 1.27
CA ALA A 652 -55.39 -25.75 2.60
C ALA A 652 -53.91 -25.80 3.02
N PRO A 653 -53.51 -25.20 4.16
CA PRO A 653 -52.12 -25.19 4.59
C PRO A 653 -51.61 -26.58 5.01
N VAL A 654 -50.29 -26.77 4.94
CA VAL A 654 -49.63 -27.96 5.48
C VAL A 654 -49.46 -27.80 6.99
N TRP A 655 -50.16 -28.64 7.74
CA TRP A 655 -50.04 -28.75 9.20
C TRP A 655 -48.90 -29.70 9.57
N ALA A 656 -48.09 -29.35 10.56
CA ALA A 656 -47.00 -30.18 11.05
C ALA A 656 -47.49 -31.14 12.16
N GLU A 657 -46.87 -32.32 12.26
CA GLU A 657 -47.24 -33.33 13.28
C GLU A 657 -46.93 -32.90 14.72
N SER A 658 -46.13 -31.84 14.93
CA SER A 658 -45.85 -31.26 16.25
C SER A 658 -45.40 -29.80 16.18
N GLY A 659 -45.71 -29.04 17.24
CA GLY A 659 -45.37 -27.63 17.39
C GLY A 659 -46.58 -26.69 17.27
N GLN A 660 -46.53 -25.52 17.89
CA GLN A 660 -47.62 -24.54 17.82
C GLN A 660 -47.61 -23.82 16.48
N HIS A 661 -48.76 -23.82 15.82
CA HIS A 661 -49.04 -23.02 14.64
C HIS A 661 -49.57 -21.63 15.00
N TYR A 662 -49.22 -20.66 14.14
CA TYR A 662 -49.66 -19.27 14.22
C TYR A 662 -50.12 -18.81 12.83
N ILE A 663 -51.03 -17.84 12.83
CA ILE A 663 -51.53 -17.18 11.63
C ILE A 663 -51.49 -15.66 11.78
N SER A 664 -51.15 -14.97 10.69
CA SER A 664 -51.33 -13.53 10.50
C SER A 664 -52.20 -13.28 9.27
N ILE A 665 -53.04 -12.25 9.34
CA ILE A 665 -54.02 -11.90 8.31
C ILE A 665 -53.72 -10.50 7.80
N ARG A 666 -53.79 -10.27 6.49
CA ARG A 666 -53.53 -8.96 5.91
C ARG A 666 -54.77 -8.06 6.02
N ASN A 667 -54.61 -6.91 6.66
CA ASN A 667 -55.67 -5.90 6.75
C ASN A 667 -55.82 -5.13 5.42
N LYS A 668 -56.95 -4.42 5.27
CA LYS A 668 -57.31 -3.64 4.06
C LYS A 668 -56.36 -2.49 3.69
N PHE A 669 -55.39 -2.15 4.54
CA PHE A 669 -54.36 -1.14 4.30
C PHE A 669 -52.97 -1.75 4.05
N GLY A 670 -52.84 -3.07 4.07
CA GLY A 670 -51.58 -3.80 3.85
C GLY A 670 -50.84 -4.23 5.11
N GLY A 671 -51.22 -3.76 6.30
CA GLY A 671 -50.61 -4.17 7.56
C GLY A 671 -50.99 -5.60 7.99
N ALA A 672 -50.20 -6.21 8.87
CA ALA A 672 -50.50 -7.51 9.45
C ALA A 672 -51.37 -7.40 10.71
N PHE A 673 -52.36 -8.27 10.80
CA PHE A 673 -53.07 -8.63 12.04
C PHE A 673 -52.47 -9.94 12.59
N GLY A 674 -52.46 -10.12 13.90
CA GLY A 674 -51.74 -11.23 14.56
C GLY A 674 -50.25 -10.95 14.77
N PRO A 675 -49.43 -11.98 15.10
CA PRO A 675 -49.76 -13.41 15.17
C PRO A 675 -50.87 -13.75 16.16
N VAL A 676 -51.75 -14.67 15.77
CA VAL A 676 -52.69 -15.37 16.66
C VAL A 676 -52.34 -16.87 16.63
N LYS A 677 -52.34 -17.55 17.78
CA LYS A 677 -52.25 -19.03 17.82
C LYS A 677 -53.42 -19.66 17.09
N CYS A 678 -53.16 -20.73 16.35
CA CYS A 678 -54.19 -21.49 15.68
C CYS A 678 -53.90 -22.99 15.68
N ASP A 679 -54.97 -23.78 15.69
CA ASP A 679 -54.95 -25.25 15.61
C ASP A 679 -55.80 -25.74 14.41
N ARG A 680 -55.58 -27.00 14.01
CA ARG A 680 -56.23 -27.64 12.87
C ARG A 680 -57.67 -28.06 13.20
N GLY A 681 -58.62 -27.66 12.35
CA GLY A 681 -60.04 -28.05 12.45
C GLY A 681 -60.36 -29.44 11.88
N GLU A 682 -61.61 -29.65 11.46
CA GLU A 682 -62.06 -30.94 10.93
C GLU A 682 -61.44 -31.29 9.57
N THR A 683 -61.16 -30.30 8.72
CA THR A 683 -60.40 -30.45 7.48
C THR A 683 -59.07 -29.68 7.52
N ASP A 684 -58.15 -29.99 6.62
CA ASP A 684 -56.87 -29.27 6.51
C ASP A 684 -57.03 -27.79 6.14
N ALA A 685 -58.18 -27.39 5.60
CA ALA A 685 -58.51 -26.01 5.25
C ALA A 685 -59.03 -25.20 6.45
N ASP A 686 -59.43 -25.85 7.55
CA ASP A 686 -60.07 -25.21 8.69
C ASP A 686 -59.02 -24.86 9.75
N CYS A 687 -58.95 -23.57 10.09
CA CYS A 687 -57.97 -22.99 11.00
C CYS A 687 -58.71 -22.36 12.18
N ILE A 688 -58.68 -23.02 13.35
CA ILE A 688 -59.36 -22.58 14.56
C ILE A 688 -58.42 -21.64 15.32
N LEU A 689 -58.86 -20.41 15.60
CA LEU A 689 -58.08 -19.43 16.36
C LEU A 689 -58.23 -19.67 17.89
N ASP A 690 -57.15 -19.48 18.66
CA ASP A 690 -57.29 -19.46 20.13
C ASP A 690 -58.03 -18.18 20.57
N PRO A 691 -59.16 -18.28 21.31
CA PRO A 691 -59.98 -17.13 21.67
C PRO A 691 -59.35 -16.22 22.73
N THR A 692 -58.35 -16.71 23.49
CA THR A 692 -57.61 -15.90 24.48
C THR A 692 -56.56 -15.05 23.77
N ASP A 693 -55.83 -15.66 22.84
CA ASP A 693 -54.79 -15.02 22.04
C ASP A 693 -55.39 -13.99 21.06
N LEU A 694 -56.52 -14.34 20.43
CA LEU A 694 -57.27 -13.43 19.56
C LEU A 694 -57.70 -12.16 20.32
N ALA A 695 -58.33 -12.30 21.49
CA ALA A 695 -58.77 -11.16 22.30
C ALA A 695 -57.61 -10.27 22.77
N LEU A 696 -56.42 -10.84 23.00
CA LEU A 696 -55.20 -10.07 23.29
C LEU A 696 -54.75 -9.27 22.07
N VAL A 697 -54.74 -9.86 20.87
CA VAL A 697 -54.34 -9.17 19.62
C VAL A 697 -55.32 -8.07 19.25
N GLU A 698 -56.63 -8.32 19.31
CA GLU A 698 -57.66 -7.30 19.05
C GLU A 698 -57.52 -6.10 20.00
N THR A 699 -57.19 -6.36 21.28
CA THR A 699 -56.93 -5.31 22.28
C THR A 699 -55.62 -4.56 22.00
N GLN A 700 -54.56 -5.24 21.56
CA GLN A 700 -53.26 -4.63 21.27
C GLN A 700 -53.22 -3.82 19.97
N GLN A 701 -54.04 -4.16 18.99
CA GLN A 701 -54.04 -3.55 17.64
C GLN A 701 -55.25 -2.63 17.40
N GLU A 702 -56.09 -2.40 18.42
CA GLU A 702 -57.28 -1.53 18.39
C GLU A 702 -58.24 -1.82 17.21
N THR A 703 -58.36 -3.10 16.81
CA THR A 703 -59.18 -3.52 15.67
C THR A 703 -59.74 -4.93 15.87
N THR A 704 -60.96 -5.19 15.37
CA THR A 704 -61.57 -6.52 15.43
C THR A 704 -61.25 -7.38 14.20
N LEU A 705 -61.27 -8.71 14.36
CA LEU A 705 -61.12 -9.68 13.28
C LEU A 705 -62.12 -9.41 12.13
N ALA A 706 -63.37 -9.09 12.46
CA ALA A 706 -64.40 -8.75 11.49
C ALA A 706 -64.04 -7.51 10.64
N GLU A 707 -63.40 -6.49 11.21
CA GLU A 707 -62.95 -5.28 10.50
C GLU A 707 -61.68 -5.49 9.67
N VAL A 708 -60.86 -6.48 10.04
CA VAL A 708 -59.68 -6.95 9.30
C VAL A 708 -60.10 -7.79 8.10
N LEU A 709 -61.08 -8.68 8.27
CA LEU A 709 -61.65 -9.50 7.21
C LEU A 709 -62.60 -8.73 6.27
N ALA A 710 -63.18 -7.61 6.72
CA ALA A 710 -64.08 -6.79 5.91
C ALA A 710 -63.49 -6.38 4.55
N ARG A 711 -64.23 -6.65 3.47
CA ARG A 711 -63.90 -6.30 2.08
C ARG A 711 -65.13 -5.74 1.36
N SER A 712 -64.89 -4.89 0.37
CA SER A 712 -65.96 -4.38 -0.51
C SER A 712 -66.46 -5.49 -1.45
N PRO A 713 -67.73 -5.48 -1.90
CA PRO A 713 -68.22 -6.46 -2.85
C PRO A 713 -67.39 -6.49 -4.14
N GLY A 714 -66.77 -7.64 -4.45
CA GLY A 714 -65.88 -7.81 -5.60
C GLY A 714 -64.44 -7.34 -5.39
N ALA A 715 -64.05 -6.93 -4.18
CA ALA A 715 -62.65 -6.80 -3.80
C ALA A 715 -62.03 -8.17 -3.47
N GLU A 716 -60.70 -8.23 -3.44
CA GLU A 716 -59.95 -9.45 -3.15
C GLU A 716 -60.09 -9.90 -1.69
N HIS A 717 -60.03 -11.22 -1.49
CA HIS A 717 -60.09 -11.84 -0.17
C HIS A 717 -58.89 -11.44 0.71
N PRO A 718 -59.03 -11.45 2.04
CA PRO A 718 -57.88 -11.27 2.94
C PRO A 718 -56.84 -12.38 2.72
N SER A 719 -55.60 -12.01 2.43
CA SER A 719 -54.48 -12.96 2.42
C SER A 719 -54.04 -13.29 3.84
N TYR A 720 -53.40 -14.45 4.01
CA TYR A 720 -52.83 -14.88 5.29
C TYR A 720 -51.41 -15.42 5.14
N ALA A 721 -50.67 -15.42 6.25
CA ALA A 721 -49.41 -16.13 6.43
C ALA A 721 -49.57 -17.10 7.61
N HIS A 722 -49.25 -18.38 7.42
CA HIS A 722 -49.47 -19.45 8.40
C HIS A 722 -48.27 -20.38 8.54
N GLY A 723 -48.01 -20.87 9.76
CA GLY A 723 -47.10 -22.00 9.99
C GLY A 723 -46.62 -22.11 11.44
N LEU A 724 -45.62 -22.97 11.65
CA LEU A 724 -44.96 -23.13 12.95
C LEU A 724 -44.24 -21.83 13.36
N GLY A 725 -44.34 -21.45 14.64
CA GLY A 725 -43.82 -20.18 15.17
C GLY A 725 -42.34 -19.86 14.88
N THR A 726 -41.51 -20.85 14.52
CA THR A 726 -40.10 -20.70 14.13
C THR A 726 -39.84 -20.49 12.63
N ALA A 727 -40.82 -20.78 11.75
CA ALA A 727 -40.59 -20.91 10.31
C ALA A 727 -41.87 -20.66 9.46
N TRP A 728 -42.49 -19.48 9.60
CA TRP A 728 -43.78 -19.18 8.99
C TRP A 728 -43.92 -17.82 8.27
N GLN A 729 -42.97 -16.91 8.49
CA GLN A 729 -42.81 -15.66 7.74
C GLN A 729 -41.39 -15.10 7.95
N ARG A 730 -40.95 -14.16 7.11
CA ARG A 730 -39.67 -13.46 7.26
C ARG A 730 -39.87 -11.96 7.42
N ARG A 731 -39.29 -11.40 8.48
CA ARG A 731 -39.11 -9.95 8.62
C ARG A 731 -38.03 -9.49 7.66
N CYS A 732 -38.34 -8.49 6.86
CA CYS A 732 -37.47 -7.97 5.82
C CYS A 732 -37.40 -6.43 5.88
N ILE A 733 -36.28 -5.84 5.50
CA ILE A 733 -36.16 -4.38 5.26
C ILE A 733 -36.16 -4.12 3.76
N ALA A 734 -36.90 -3.09 3.32
CA ALA A 734 -36.91 -2.62 1.95
C ALA A 734 -35.66 -1.80 1.62
N MET A 735 -34.78 -2.33 0.76
CA MET A 735 -33.52 -1.68 0.39
C MET A 735 -33.68 -0.73 -0.80
N THR A 736 -34.43 -1.16 -1.83
CA THR A 736 -34.84 -0.31 -2.96
C THR A 736 -36.23 -0.73 -3.48
N GLY A 737 -36.94 0.22 -4.09
CA GLY A 737 -38.16 -0.02 -4.85
C GLY A 737 -38.09 0.68 -6.22
N ALA A 738 -38.40 -0.05 -7.29
CA ALA A 738 -38.30 0.43 -8.67
C ALA A 738 -39.65 0.22 -9.41
N PRO A 739 -40.41 1.30 -9.71
CA PRO A 739 -41.68 1.18 -10.43
C PRO A 739 -41.46 0.90 -11.92
N SER A 740 -42.14 -0.13 -12.43
CA SER A 740 -42.08 -0.58 -13.83
C SER A 740 -43.51 -0.66 -14.39
N GLY A 741 -44.00 0.48 -14.90
CA GLY A 741 -45.40 0.64 -15.25
C GLY A 741 -46.29 0.45 -14.01
N ASP A 742 -47.19 -0.53 -14.07
CA ASP A 742 -48.15 -0.80 -13.00
C ASP A 742 -47.58 -1.65 -11.86
N ARG A 743 -46.40 -2.24 -12.04
CA ARG A 743 -45.67 -3.04 -11.04
C ARG A 743 -44.63 -2.23 -10.29
N VAL A 744 -44.20 -2.74 -9.13
CA VAL A 744 -42.99 -2.30 -8.42
C VAL A 744 -42.11 -3.49 -8.09
N GLN A 745 -40.87 -3.46 -8.57
CA GLN A 745 -39.83 -4.39 -8.12
C GLN A 745 -39.31 -3.91 -6.76
N LEU A 746 -39.35 -4.77 -5.75
CA LEU A 746 -38.80 -4.53 -4.41
C LEU A 746 -37.57 -5.42 -4.21
N VAL A 747 -36.50 -4.82 -3.70
CA VAL A 747 -35.26 -5.52 -3.32
C VAL A 747 -35.14 -5.43 -1.81
N LEU A 748 -35.13 -6.59 -1.16
CA LEU A 748 -35.29 -6.74 0.28
C LEU A 748 -34.07 -7.45 0.89
N VAL A 749 -33.95 -7.34 2.21
CA VAL A 749 -33.02 -8.12 3.03
C VAL A 749 -33.77 -8.71 4.21
N VAL A 750 -33.56 -9.99 4.53
CA VAL A 750 -34.09 -10.59 5.76
C VAL A 750 -33.34 -9.99 6.96
N ASP A 751 -34.09 -9.47 7.94
CA ASP A 751 -33.54 -8.84 9.14
C ASP A 751 -33.66 -9.76 10.37
N ASP A 752 -32.81 -9.53 11.36
CA ASP A 752 -32.70 -10.32 12.59
C ASP A 752 -32.43 -9.38 13.76
N GLU A 753 -33.19 -9.51 14.85
CA GLU A 753 -33.14 -8.64 16.03
C GLU A 753 -31.71 -8.50 16.58
N ARG A 754 -30.93 -9.59 16.52
CA ARG A 754 -29.55 -9.63 17.02
C ARG A 754 -28.63 -8.62 16.33
N VAL A 755 -28.91 -8.25 15.07
CA VAL A 755 -28.14 -7.21 14.35
C VAL A 755 -28.18 -5.88 15.11
N HIS A 756 -29.29 -5.58 15.78
CA HIS A 756 -29.55 -4.29 16.43
C HIS A 756 -29.04 -4.22 17.87
N GLU A 757 -28.64 -5.35 18.47
CA GLU A 757 -28.04 -5.39 19.81
C GLU A 757 -26.87 -4.39 19.94
N SER A 758 -26.78 -3.74 21.10
CA SER A 758 -25.67 -2.85 21.47
C SER A 758 -25.04 -3.24 22.81
N SER A 759 -24.93 -4.54 23.05
CA SER A 759 -24.36 -5.16 24.25
C SER A 759 -22.82 -5.22 24.18
N GLY A 760 -22.15 -4.75 25.23
CA GLY A 760 -20.70 -4.78 25.39
C GLY A 760 -20.09 -3.40 25.66
N SER A 761 -18.84 -3.40 26.13
CA SER A 761 -18.00 -2.21 26.31
C SER A 761 -16.65 -2.47 25.63
N PRO A 762 -16.03 -1.48 24.97
CA PRO A 762 -14.67 -1.64 24.48
C PRO A 762 -13.69 -1.75 25.67
N ASP A 763 -12.66 -2.58 25.53
CA ASP A 763 -11.51 -2.63 26.44
C ASP A 763 -10.78 -1.28 26.53
N ALA A 764 -9.76 -1.16 27.38
CA ALA A 764 -8.88 0.01 27.38
C ALA A 764 -8.22 0.24 26.00
N LEU A 765 -7.75 1.46 25.72
CA LEU A 765 -6.88 1.66 24.55
C LEU A 765 -5.56 0.93 24.84
N PRO A 766 -5.03 0.11 23.91
CA PRO A 766 -3.65 -0.34 24.03
C PRO A 766 -2.77 0.91 24.06
N ALA A 767 -1.90 1.02 25.06
CA ALA A 767 -1.05 2.19 25.22
C ALA A 767 -0.14 2.30 23.99
N LEU A 768 -0.32 3.36 23.19
CA LEU A 768 0.48 3.60 21.99
C LEU A 768 1.98 3.51 22.35
N PRO A 769 2.80 2.76 21.59
CA PRO A 769 4.22 2.64 21.86
C PRO A 769 4.88 4.01 21.68
N THR A 770 5.09 4.73 22.78
CA THR A 770 5.59 6.10 22.72
C THR A 770 7.07 6.09 22.34
N LEU A 771 7.36 6.27 21.05
CA LEU A 771 8.68 6.56 20.50
C LEU A 771 9.16 7.98 20.90
N ARG A 772 9.20 8.25 22.21
CA ARG A 772 9.76 9.46 22.80
C ARG A 772 11.22 9.19 23.15
N LEU A 773 12.12 9.94 22.51
CA LEU A 773 13.53 9.94 22.91
C LEU A 773 13.63 10.37 24.39
N PRO A 774 14.30 9.59 25.26
CA PRO A 774 14.34 9.87 26.69
C PRO A 774 15.04 11.19 26.97
N ARG A 775 14.41 12.05 27.79
CA ARG A 775 14.89 13.40 28.09
C ARG A 775 16.32 13.41 28.66
N ALA A 776 16.64 12.38 29.44
CA ALA A 776 17.95 12.07 30.00
C ALA A 776 18.34 10.64 29.53
N PRO A 777 19.16 10.49 28.48
CA PRO A 777 19.48 9.18 27.91
C PRO A 777 20.32 8.33 28.88
N VAL A 778 20.07 7.03 28.95
CA VAL A 778 20.80 6.10 29.83
C VAL A 778 21.80 5.30 29.01
N VAL A 779 23.07 5.30 29.43
CA VAL A 779 24.11 4.44 28.86
C VAL A 779 23.91 3.00 29.36
N GLY A 780 24.15 2.01 28.50
CA GLY A 780 24.16 0.58 28.85
C GLY A 780 25.35 -0.12 28.19
N GLY A 781 25.67 -1.34 28.62
CA GLY A 781 26.73 -2.15 28.00
C GLY A 781 28.13 -1.50 28.00
N LEU A 782 28.46 -0.66 28.98
CA LEU A 782 29.78 -0.03 29.10
C LEU A 782 30.85 -1.09 29.34
N VAL A 783 31.82 -1.17 28.43
CA VAL A 783 33.02 -2.02 28.50
C VAL A 783 34.25 -1.15 28.26
N ALA A 784 35.33 -1.40 29.00
CA ALA A 784 36.59 -0.68 28.81
C ALA A 784 37.81 -1.56 29.14
N LYS A 785 38.92 -1.31 28.44
CA LYS A 785 40.20 -2.01 28.62
C LYS A 785 41.37 -1.05 28.37
N ILE A 786 42.47 -1.25 29.10
CA ILE A 786 43.74 -0.54 28.82
C ILE A 786 44.54 -1.39 27.83
N GLU A 787 44.78 -0.87 26.64
CA GLU A 787 45.65 -1.49 25.63
C GLU A 787 47.09 -0.98 25.76
N GLN A 788 48.05 -1.90 25.71
CA GLN A 788 49.46 -1.59 25.82
C GLN A 788 50.06 -1.24 24.45
N GLY A 789 49.85 0.01 24.02
CA GLY A 789 50.52 0.58 22.85
C GLY A 789 52.04 0.64 23.05
N LEU A 790 52.80 0.54 21.94
CA LEU A 790 54.27 0.51 21.93
C LEU A 790 54.97 1.81 22.38
N ILE A 791 54.23 2.87 22.70
CA ILE A 791 54.76 4.18 23.12
C ILE A 791 53.94 4.76 24.28
N GLU A 792 52.61 4.76 24.20
CA GLU A 792 51.70 5.24 25.26
C GLU A 792 50.56 4.23 25.50
N PRO A 793 50.15 3.98 26.77
CA PRO A 793 49.03 3.11 27.09
C PRO A 793 47.68 3.83 26.91
N ALA A 794 46.71 3.15 26.31
CA ALA A 794 45.45 3.74 25.88
C ALA A 794 44.23 3.02 26.48
N LEU A 795 43.35 3.75 27.15
CA LEU A 795 42.04 3.28 27.57
C LEU A 795 41.11 3.32 26.37
N SER A 796 40.79 2.16 25.81
CA SER A 796 39.68 2.02 24.85
C SER A 796 38.40 1.65 25.61
N ALA A 797 37.30 2.29 25.26
CA ALA A 797 35.99 2.05 25.86
C ALA A 797 34.88 2.15 24.82
N SER A 798 33.86 1.31 24.98
CA SER A 798 32.64 1.33 24.17
C SER A 798 31.41 1.03 25.01
N TRP A 799 30.26 1.44 24.52
CA TRP A 799 28.97 1.28 25.19
C TRP A 799 27.85 1.18 24.15
N TRP A 800 26.64 0.80 24.56
CA TRP A 800 25.49 0.80 23.65
C TRP A 800 25.06 2.23 23.34
N PRO A 801 24.77 2.58 22.06
CA PRO A 801 24.25 3.89 21.68
C PRO A 801 22.96 4.22 22.45
N ALA A 802 22.98 5.30 23.24
CA ALA A 802 21.84 5.71 24.04
C ALA A 802 20.86 6.54 23.20
N ALA A 803 19.63 6.05 23.03
CA ALA A 803 18.60 6.75 22.27
C ALA A 803 18.38 8.19 22.80
N GLY A 804 18.48 9.19 21.92
CA GLY A 804 18.36 10.60 22.29
C GLY A 804 19.63 11.28 22.83
N ALA A 805 20.78 10.58 22.83
CA ALA A 805 22.08 11.20 23.07
C ALA A 805 22.51 12.07 21.88
N LEU A 806 23.09 13.24 22.18
CA LEU A 806 23.76 14.14 21.24
C LEU A 806 25.29 13.97 21.29
N TYR A 807 25.79 13.60 22.47
CA TYR A 807 27.19 13.26 22.75
C TYR A 807 27.30 12.56 24.12
N TYR A 808 28.49 12.06 24.45
CA TYR A 808 28.82 11.37 25.68
C TYR A 808 29.98 12.07 26.40
N VAL A 809 29.87 12.19 27.72
CA VAL A 809 30.94 12.70 28.60
C VAL A 809 31.50 11.52 29.37
N ALA A 810 32.83 11.41 29.42
CA ALA A 810 33.55 10.39 30.18
C ALA A 810 34.44 11.01 31.25
N GLN A 811 34.65 10.31 32.37
CA GLN A 811 35.52 10.72 33.46
C GLN A 811 36.26 9.52 34.05
N VAL A 812 37.50 9.73 34.49
CA VAL A 812 38.35 8.71 35.12
C VAL A 812 38.67 9.08 36.56
N SER A 813 38.72 8.07 37.43
CA SER A 813 39.24 8.15 38.80
C SER A 813 40.35 7.11 38.98
N TYR A 814 41.42 7.48 39.69
CA TYR A 814 42.53 6.58 40.03
C TYR A 814 42.65 6.35 41.56
N ASP A 815 41.63 6.75 42.31
CA ASP A 815 41.55 6.79 43.78
C ASP A 815 40.19 6.25 44.27
N ASP A 816 39.76 5.12 43.69
CA ASP A 816 38.53 4.38 43.99
C ASP A 816 37.20 5.16 43.82
N GLY A 817 37.26 6.42 43.40
CA GLY A 817 36.11 7.29 43.16
C GLY A 817 36.13 8.60 43.95
N ASP A 818 37.18 8.90 44.72
CA ASP A 818 37.29 10.12 45.52
C ASP A 818 37.52 11.39 44.66
N THR A 819 38.32 11.30 43.59
CA THR A 819 38.49 12.39 42.61
C THR A 819 38.27 11.92 41.17
N TRP A 820 37.82 12.83 40.31
CA TRP A 820 37.42 12.52 38.93
C TRP A 820 37.98 13.54 37.94
N GLU A 821 38.86 13.09 37.05
CA GLU A 821 39.35 13.83 35.90
C GLU A 821 38.38 13.67 34.72
N THR A 822 38.26 14.70 33.87
CA THR A 822 37.32 14.69 32.75
C THR A 822 38.04 14.41 31.44
N LEU A 823 37.62 13.34 30.77
CA LEU A 823 38.15 12.92 29.47
C LEU A 823 37.44 13.67 28.34
N ALA A 824 38.01 13.63 27.13
CA ALA A 824 37.44 14.30 25.97
C ALA A 824 36.05 13.73 25.61
N GLU A 825 35.10 14.61 25.29
CA GLU A 825 33.73 14.24 24.88
C GLU A 825 33.76 13.47 23.55
N SER A 826 33.01 12.37 23.47
CA SER A 826 32.81 11.61 22.22
C SER A 826 31.38 11.79 21.70
N ARG A 827 31.19 11.71 20.38
CA ARG A 827 29.85 11.66 19.76
C ARG A 827 29.42 10.24 19.45
N ASP A 828 30.38 9.39 19.15
CA ASP A 828 30.20 7.98 18.87
C ASP A 828 30.07 7.20 20.20
N ALA A 829 29.56 5.97 20.14
CA ALA A 829 29.38 5.14 21.32
C ALA A 829 30.67 4.38 21.74
N GLU A 830 31.81 4.89 21.28
CA GLU A 830 33.16 4.43 21.59
C GLU A 830 34.11 5.63 21.69
N ALA A 831 35.22 5.43 22.38
CA ALA A 831 36.31 6.39 22.48
C ALA A 831 37.61 5.73 22.97
N THR A 832 38.74 6.35 22.63
CA THR A 832 40.06 5.95 23.14
C THR A 832 40.78 7.19 23.69
N TRP A 833 41.30 7.08 24.91
CA TRP A 833 42.05 8.15 25.59
C TRP A 833 43.37 7.63 26.14
N VAL A 834 44.41 8.47 26.17
CA VAL A 834 45.67 8.14 26.86
C VAL A 834 45.47 8.24 28.38
N VAL A 835 45.90 7.23 29.13
CA VAL A 835 45.72 7.14 30.60
C VAL A 835 46.99 6.63 31.27
N GLU A 836 47.08 6.73 32.60
CA GLU A 836 48.15 6.06 33.33
C GLU A 836 47.92 4.53 33.38
N PRO A 837 48.96 3.68 33.24
CA PRO A 837 48.84 2.22 33.23
C PRO A 837 48.67 1.65 34.66
N ARG A 838 47.57 2.00 35.31
CA ARG A 838 47.14 1.49 36.62
C ARG A 838 45.63 1.24 36.63
N ALA A 839 45.18 0.47 37.62
CA ALA A 839 43.74 0.25 37.82
C ALA A 839 43.02 1.59 38.06
N LEU A 840 41.85 1.74 37.43
CA LEU A 840 41.09 2.99 37.38
C LEU A 840 39.59 2.71 37.33
N LYS A 841 38.77 3.68 37.71
CA LYS A 841 37.32 3.66 37.48
C LYS A 841 37.00 4.60 36.33
N LEU A 842 36.38 4.07 35.28
CA LEU A 842 35.82 4.87 34.18
C LEU A 842 34.33 5.07 34.45
N ARG A 843 33.83 6.29 34.27
CA ARG A 843 32.38 6.54 34.18
C ARG A 843 31.99 7.32 32.94
N VAL A 844 30.85 6.97 32.35
CA VAL A 844 30.31 7.57 31.13
C VAL A 844 28.84 7.96 31.35
N ALA A 845 28.46 9.13 30.85
CA ALA A 845 27.07 9.61 30.83
C ALA A 845 26.73 10.22 29.47
N ALA A 846 25.56 9.85 28.94
CA ALA A 846 25.02 10.43 27.72
C ALA A 846 24.37 11.79 27.99
N VAL A 847 24.49 12.72 27.04
CA VAL A 847 23.86 14.05 27.11
C VAL A 847 22.85 14.18 25.97
N GLY A 848 21.57 14.22 26.32
CA GLY A 848 20.49 14.61 25.41
C GLY A 848 20.03 16.03 25.72
N SER A 849 18.71 16.26 25.73
CA SER A 849 18.12 17.51 26.26
C SER A 849 18.38 17.75 27.76
N SER A 850 18.86 16.72 28.46
CA SER A 850 19.46 16.76 29.79
C SER A 850 20.45 15.60 29.93
N LYS A 851 21.39 15.67 30.88
CA LYS A 851 22.38 14.61 31.10
C LYS A 851 21.78 13.41 31.82
N GLY A 852 22.12 12.22 31.35
CA GLY A 852 21.77 10.94 31.97
C GLY A 852 22.50 10.65 33.29
N PRO A 853 22.16 9.52 33.94
CA PRO A 853 22.96 8.97 35.03
C PRO A 853 24.35 8.55 34.53
N TRP A 854 25.34 8.57 35.42
CA TRP A 854 26.64 7.95 35.16
C TRP A 854 26.52 6.43 35.26
N GLN A 855 26.98 5.72 34.24
CA GLN A 855 27.42 4.32 34.40
C GLN A 855 28.90 4.33 34.77
N THR A 856 29.32 3.42 35.65
CA THR A 856 30.71 3.27 36.11
C THR A 856 31.16 1.84 35.91
N ILE A 857 32.41 1.64 35.47
CA ILE A 857 33.09 0.35 35.39
C ILE A 857 34.48 0.45 36.02
N ASP A 858 34.85 -0.59 36.77
CA ASP A 858 36.18 -0.74 37.34
C ASP A 858 37.08 -1.43 36.32
N VAL A 859 38.15 -0.77 35.89
CA VAL A 859 39.09 -1.25 34.87
C VAL A 859 40.36 -1.72 35.56
N ALA A 860 40.67 -3.00 35.43
CA ALA A 860 41.87 -3.60 35.99
C ALA A 860 43.15 -3.03 35.35
N ALA A 861 44.25 -3.05 36.11
CA ALA A 861 45.57 -2.81 35.54
C ALA A 861 45.92 -3.94 34.55
N PRO A 862 46.62 -3.65 33.43
CA PRO A 862 47.04 -4.69 32.49
C PRO A 862 48.11 -5.59 33.14
N ASP A 863 47.90 -6.91 33.09
CA ASP A 863 48.89 -7.89 33.50
C ASP A 863 50.07 -7.90 32.53
N ILE A 864 51.29 -7.66 33.03
CA ILE A 864 52.52 -7.58 32.22
C ILE A 864 53.08 -9.00 32.00
N THR A 865 52.40 -9.80 31.19
CA THR A 865 52.82 -11.16 30.81
C THR A 865 53.80 -11.13 29.65
N TYR A 866 55.10 -11.22 29.96
CA TYR A 866 56.16 -11.52 28.98
C TYR A 866 56.14 -13.01 28.58
N GLU A 867 55.03 -13.50 28.04
CA GLU A 867 54.95 -14.84 27.46
C GLU A 867 55.36 -14.81 25.98
N MET A 868 56.49 -15.46 25.68
CA MET A 868 56.84 -15.83 24.31
C MET A 868 55.87 -16.93 23.85
N VAL A 869 54.79 -16.54 23.16
CA VAL A 869 53.87 -17.49 22.53
C VAL A 869 54.62 -18.28 21.46
N GLU A 870 54.87 -19.56 21.75
CA GLU A 870 55.46 -20.48 20.78
C GLU A 870 54.42 -20.81 19.70
N VAL A 871 54.55 -20.18 18.53
CA VAL A 871 53.64 -20.36 17.40
C VAL A 871 53.84 -21.75 16.78
N THR A 872 53.15 -22.73 17.34
CA THR A 872 53.01 -24.05 16.72
C THR A 872 52.05 -23.97 15.53
N VAL A 873 52.43 -24.66 14.44
CA VAL A 873 51.68 -24.62 13.17
C VAL A 873 50.22 -25.03 13.36
N SER A 874 49.94 -26.01 14.22
CA SER A 874 48.57 -26.46 14.56
C SER A 874 47.67 -25.34 15.09
N ASN A 875 48.22 -24.44 15.92
CA ASN A 875 47.44 -23.37 16.54
C ASN A 875 47.20 -22.25 15.54
N PHE A 876 48.18 -21.97 14.68
CA PHE A 876 48.01 -21.04 13.56
C PHE A 876 46.99 -21.59 12.54
N GLU A 877 47.09 -22.85 12.13
CA GLU A 877 46.15 -23.48 11.20
C GLU A 877 44.71 -23.55 11.74
N ALA A 878 44.53 -23.84 13.03
CA ALA A 878 43.21 -23.84 13.66
C ALA A 878 42.58 -22.44 13.70
N SER A 879 43.34 -21.42 14.11
CA SER A 879 42.86 -20.03 14.13
C SER A 879 42.63 -19.47 12.72
N LEU A 880 43.52 -19.76 11.78
CA LEU A 880 43.41 -19.32 10.38
C LEU A 880 42.20 -19.99 9.70
N ARG A 881 41.93 -21.28 9.99
CA ARG A 881 40.74 -21.98 9.50
C ARG A 881 39.45 -21.37 10.06
N ALA A 882 39.35 -21.18 11.37
CA ALA A 882 38.18 -20.57 11.99
C ALA A 882 37.93 -19.14 11.46
N GLU A 883 38.98 -18.36 11.19
CA GLU A 883 38.85 -17.04 10.59
C GLU A 883 38.48 -17.10 9.10
N PHE A 884 38.99 -18.07 8.33
CA PHE A 884 38.53 -18.32 6.95
C PHE A 884 37.06 -18.76 6.91
N GLU A 885 36.62 -19.59 7.84
CA GLU A 885 35.22 -20.04 7.97
C GLU A 885 34.31 -18.86 8.37
N ARG A 886 34.74 -18.01 9.31
CA ARG A 886 34.03 -16.77 9.68
C ARG A 886 33.93 -15.78 8.51
N VAL A 887 35.04 -15.53 7.80
CA VAL A 887 35.06 -14.62 6.65
C VAL A 887 34.31 -15.21 5.45
N ALA A 888 34.31 -16.52 5.26
CA ALA A 888 33.47 -17.18 4.25
C ALA A 888 31.98 -17.01 4.57
N GLY A 889 31.57 -17.19 5.84
CA GLY A 889 30.22 -16.91 6.30
C GLY A 889 29.81 -15.45 6.07
N GLU A 890 30.61 -14.48 6.54
CA GLU A 890 30.31 -13.06 6.35
C GLU A 890 30.29 -12.62 4.87
N GLN A 891 31.07 -13.27 4.00
CA GLN A 891 30.95 -13.08 2.55
C GLN A 891 29.68 -13.74 1.99
N GLN A 892 29.31 -14.93 2.45
CA GLN A 892 28.10 -15.62 1.98
C GLN A 892 26.84 -14.86 2.41
N ASP A 893 26.72 -14.45 3.67
CA ASP A 893 25.62 -13.62 4.18
C ASP A 893 25.50 -12.31 3.38
N TYR A 894 26.63 -11.68 3.05
CA TYR A 894 26.68 -10.50 2.20
C TYR A 894 26.23 -10.78 0.76
N PHE A 895 26.63 -11.92 0.18
CA PHE A 895 26.17 -12.34 -1.16
C PHE A 895 24.69 -12.71 -1.18
N GLU A 896 24.16 -13.36 -0.15
CA GLU A 896 22.74 -13.69 -0.01
C GLU A 896 21.91 -12.42 0.16
N ALA A 897 22.27 -11.52 1.08
CA ALA A 897 21.60 -10.22 1.26
C ALA A 897 21.68 -9.32 0.01
N LEU A 898 22.81 -9.35 -0.72
CA LEU A 898 22.95 -8.65 -2.00
C LEU A 898 22.12 -9.34 -3.10
N SER A 899 21.96 -10.66 -3.06
CA SER A 899 21.09 -11.39 -3.98
C SER A 899 19.60 -11.12 -3.72
N ASP A 900 19.17 -10.97 -2.48
CA ASP A 900 17.81 -10.56 -2.10
C ASP A 900 17.54 -9.10 -2.49
N ALA A 901 18.51 -8.20 -2.25
CA ALA A 901 18.43 -6.83 -2.74
C ALA A 901 18.36 -6.79 -4.28
N LEU A 902 19.14 -7.63 -4.98
CA LEU A 902 19.09 -7.76 -6.42
C LEU A 902 17.76 -8.37 -6.89
N ALA A 903 17.20 -9.35 -6.17
CA ALA A 903 15.91 -9.95 -6.47
C ALA A 903 14.76 -8.95 -6.28
N MET A 904 14.81 -8.09 -5.25
CA MET A 904 13.85 -7.01 -5.03
C MET A 904 13.96 -5.93 -6.12
N VAL A 905 15.18 -5.54 -6.50
CA VAL A 905 15.41 -4.62 -7.64
C VAL A 905 14.99 -5.26 -8.97
N GLN A 906 15.20 -6.56 -9.15
CA GLN A 906 14.79 -7.30 -10.34
C GLN A 906 13.27 -7.53 -10.38
N ALA A 907 12.59 -7.58 -9.23
CA ALA A 907 11.13 -7.54 -9.13
C ALA A 907 10.58 -6.16 -9.53
N ASP A 908 11.18 -5.05 -9.06
CA ASP A 908 10.82 -3.69 -9.48
C ASP A 908 11.08 -3.47 -10.99
N ILE A 909 12.21 -3.93 -11.52
CA ILE A 909 12.48 -3.92 -12.97
C ILE A 909 11.47 -4.79 -13.75
N SER A 910 11.04 -5.92 -13.19
CA SER A 910 10.01 -6.78 -13.82
C SER A 910 8.63 -6.11 -13.80
N ALA A 911 8.26 -5.47 -12.69
CA ALA A 911 7.02 -4.69 -12.56
C ALA A 911 6.96 -3.49 -13.53
N ARG A 912 8.13 -2.98 -13.96
CA ARG A 912 8.26 -1.92 -14.99
C ARG A 912 8.21 -2.45 -16.44
N THR A 913 8.29 -3.76 -16.67
CA THR A 913 8.53 -4.34 -18.01
C THR A 913 7.40 -5.26 -18.52
N TYR A 914 6.69 -5.97 -17.64
CA TYR A 914 5.53 -6.79 -18.03
C TYR A 914 4.22 -5.98 -17.93
N SER A 915 3.40 -6.01 -18.98
CA SER A 915 2.17 -5.21 -19.06
C SER A 915 0.96 -5.88 -18.41
N THR A 916 1.05 -7.18 -18.13
CA THR A 916 0.10 -7.94 -17.30
C THR A 916 0.83 -9.17 -16.75
N TYR A 917 0.62 -9.49 -15.48
CA TYR A 917 1.05 -10.76 -14.89
C TYR A 917 0.03 -11.30 -13.89
N VAL A 918 0.15 -12.59 -13.58
CA VAL A 918 -0.52 -13.32 -12.51
C VAL A 918 0.56 -14.15 -11.82
N ASP A 919 0.64 -14.06 -10.48
CA ASP A 919 1.55 -14.84 -9.65
C ASP A 919 0.74 -15.40 -8.48
N GLU A 920 0.34 -16.67 -8.58
CA GLU A 920 -0.41 -17.39 -7.55
C GLU A 920 0.57 -18.22 -6.72
N ARG A 921 0.50 -18.11 -5.38
CA ARG A 921 1.37 -18.86 -4.46
C ARG A 921 0.54 -19.52 -3.37
N THR A 922 0.73 -20.82 -3.17
CA THR A 922 0.07 -21.63 -2.16
C THR A 922 1.13 -22.34 -1.33
N SER A 923 1.22 -22.01 -0.04
CA SER A 923 1.98 -22.82 0.93
C SER A 923 1.03 -23.51 1.92
N ARG A 924 1.45 -24.67 2.43
CA ARG A 924 0.82 -25.39 3.54
C ARG A 924 1.93 -26.00 4.39
N VAL A 925 2.01 -25.63 5.67
CA VAL A 925 3.07 -26.08 6.59
C VAL A 925 2.43 -26.72 7.82
N ALA A 926 2.97 -27.86 8.24
CA ALA A 926 2.68 -28.50 9.52
C ALA A 926 4.01 -28.76 10.25
N ALA A 927 4.15 -28.25 11.48
CA ALA A 927 5.39 -28.38 12.24
C ALA A 927 5.14 -28.62 13.72
N ILE A 928 5.91 -29.53 14.33
CA ILE A 928 5.90 -29.86 15.76
C ILE A 928 7.33 -30.18 16.19
N ALA A 929 7.91 -29.37 17.07
CA ALA A 929 9.13 -29.66 17.84
C ALA A 929 10.24 -30.45 17.11
N GLY A 930 10.86 -29.84 16.09
CA GLY A 930 11.94 -30.46 15.30
C GLY A 930 11.46 -31.31 14.11
N VAL A 931 10.15 -31.49 13.95
CA VAL A 931 9.52 -32.07 12.75
C VAL A 931 8.83 -30.95 11.95
N ARG A 932 9.05 -30.91 10.64
CA ARG A 932 8.38 -30.00 9.68
C ARG A 932 7.96 -30.79 8.45
N ALA A 933 6.78 -30.50 7.91
CA ALA A 933 6.30 -30.96 6.62
C ALA A 933 5.65 -29.78 5.88
N GLU A 934 5.97 -29.61 4.61
CA GLU A 934 5.63 -28.42 3.85
C GLU A 934 5.36 -28.75 2.37
N PHE A 935 4.31 -28.09 1.85
CA PHE A 935 3.96 -28.02 0.44
C PHE A 935 4.07 -26.56 0.02
N TYR A 936 4.70 -26.30 -1.11
CA TYR A 936 4.75 -25.01 -1.77
C TYR A 936 4.39 -25.18 -3.25
N GLU A 937 3.49 -24.35 -3.76
CA GLU A 937 3.21 -24.25 -5.19
C GLU A 937 3.17 -22.78 -5.61
N GLN A 938 3.77 -22.49 -6.77
CA GLN A 938 3.74 -21.19 -7.42
C GLN A 938 3.42 -21.35 -8.90
N LEU A 939 2.49 -20.52 -9.39
CA LEU A 939 2.13 -20.41 -10.81
C LEU A 939 2.30 -18.95 -11.26
N LEU A 940 3.26 -18.72 -12.16
CA LEU A 940 3.60 -17.40 -12.69
C LEU A 940 3.29 -17.32 -14.19
N LEU A 941 2.39 -16.43 -14.58
CA LEU A 941 2.06 -16.11 -15.96
C LEU A 941 2.33 -14.62 -16.22
N ALA A 942 3.20 -14.27 -17.16
CA ALA A 942 3.54 -12.88 -17.46
C ALA A 942 3.60 -12.60 -18.97
N VAL A 943 3.09 -11.43 -19.38
CA VAL A 943 3.04 -10.98 -20.77
C VAL A 943 3.61 -9.56 -20.87
N GLY A 944 4.61 -9.39 -21.73
CA GLY A 944 5.19 -8.10 -22.09
C GLY A 944 4.77 -7.68 -23.51
N PRO A 945 5.26 -6.54 -24.02
CA PRO A 945 5.01 -6.11 -25.39
C PRO A 945 5.52 -7.12 -26.44
N ASP A 946 6.67 -7.73 -26.15
CA ASP A 946 7.48 -8.51 -27.09
C ASP A 946 7.91 -9.88 -26.53
N SER A 947 7.29 -10.32 -25.42
CA SER A 947 7.61 -11.58 -24.75
C SER A 947 6.45 -12.15 -23.94
N ALA A 948 6.49 -13.46 -23.69
CA ALA A 948 5.58 -14.15 -22.79
C ALA A 948 6.35 -15.20 -21.96
N LEU A 949 5.90 -15.41 -20.73
CA LEU A 949 6.43 -16.36 -19.76
C LEU A 949 5.26 -17.09 -19.09
N ALA A 950 5.37 -18.42 -19.01
CA ALA A 950 4.60 -19.25 -18.09
C ALA A 950 5.58 -20.12 -17.31
N ALA A 951 5.46 -20.15 -15.98
CA ALA A 951 6.27 -20.97 -15.10
C ALA A 951 5.42 -21.55 -13.97
N GLN A 952 5.76 -22.77 -13.55
CA GLN A 952 5.20 -23.42 -12.37
C GLN A 952 6.36 -23.99 -11.54
N VAL A 953 6.25 -23.89 -10.22
CA VAL A 953 7.14 -24.57 -9.27
C VAL A 953 6.28 -25.23 -8.21
N THR A 954 6.41 -26.54 -8.03
CA THR A 954 5.75 -27.31 -6.97
C THR A 954 6.84 -28.00 -6.17
N ALA A 955 6.96 -27.69 -4.89
CA ALA A 955 7.93 -28.26 -3.97
C ALA A 955 7.25 -28.95 -2.79
N LEU A 956 7.76 -30.11 -2.42
CA LEU A 956 7.48 -30.82 -1.18
C LEU A 956 8.76 -30.82 -0.36
N SER A 957 8.67 -30.53 0.93
CA SER A 957 9.79 -30.67 1.86
C SER A 957 9.34 -31.27 3.19
N VAL A 958 10.19 -32.09 3.78
CA VAL A 958 10.04 -32.67 5.13
C VAL A 958 11.37 -32.62 5.86
N GLN A 959 11.33 -32.42 7.17
CA GLN A 959 12.50 -32.40 8.04
C GLN A 959 12.17 -33.05 9.38
N VAL A 960 13.12 -33.83 9.92
CA VAL A 960 13.10 -34.43 11.25
C VAL A 960 14.49 -34.28 11.85
N GLY A 961 14.68 -33.24 12.67
CA GLY A 961 16.01 -32.85 13.16
C GLY A 961 16.96 -32.50 12.01
N ASP A 962 18.13 -33.13 12.00
CA ASP A 962 19.20 -32.90 11.01
C ASP A 962 19.01 -33.71 9.71
N VAL A 963 17.89 -34.44 9.58
CA VAL A 963 17.53 -35.17 8.35
C VAL A 963 16.42 -34.41 7.62
N ALA A 964 16.68 -34.02 6.37
CA ALA A 964 15.73 -33.35 5.50
C ALA A 964 15.57 -34.08 4.15
N ALA A 965 14.39 -34.01 3.56
CA ALA A 965 14.13 -34.51 2.21
C ALA A 965 13.21 -33.54 1.46
N SER A 966 13.48 -33.34 0.17
CA SER A 966 12.66 -32.48 -0.69
C SER A 966 12.51 -33.03 -2.10
N LEU A 967 11.38 -32.69 -2.73
CA LEU A 967 11.10 -32.93 -4.14
C LEU A 967 10.61 -31.62 -4.75
N THR A 968 11.36 -31.08 -5.70
CA THR A 968 10.97 -29.91 -6.49
C THR A 968 10.69 -30.33 -7.91
N ILE A 969 9.53 -29.95 -8.42
CA ILE A 969 9.15 -30.00 -9.82
C ILE A 969 9.05 -28.55 -10.29
N SER A 970 9.70 -28.20 -11.39
CA SER A 970 9.46 -26.91 -12.06
C SER A 970 9.30 -27.05 -13.56
N GLY A 971 8.44 -26.23 -14.14
CA GLY A 971 8.22 -26.12 -15.58
C GLY A 971 8.32 -24.66 -15.98
N VAL A 972 8.98 -24.38 -17.10
CA VAL A 972 9.07 -23.03 -17.65
C VAL A 972 8.93 -23.06 -19.17
N ALA A 973 8.07 -22.19 -19.70
CA ALA A 973 7.91 -21.92 -21.12
C ALA A 973 8.01 -20.41 -21.36
N ARG A 974 8.99 -19.99 -22.15
CA ARG A 974 9.24 -18.58 -22.48
C ARG A 974 9.32 -18.40 -23.99
N ALA A 975 8.72 -17.33 -24.50
CA ALA A 975 8.80 -16.92 -25.90
C ALA A 975 9.12 -15.42 -26.02
N GLY A 976 9.82 -15.04 -27.08
CA GLY A 976 10.07 -13.66 -27.46
C GLY A 976 10.40 -13.54 -28.94
N TRP A 977 10.76 -12.34 -29.40
CA TRP A 977 11.16 -12.14 -30.80
C TRP A 977 12.45 -12.92 -31.12
N GLY A 978 12.34 -13.91 -32.01
CA GLY A 978 13.48 -14.68 -32.53
C GLY A 978 13.90 -15.89 -31.68
N SER A 979 13.35 -16.10 -30.48
CA SER A 979 13.68 -17.26 -29.65
C SER A 979 12.55 -17.71 -28.73
N ALA A 980 12.58 -18.99 -28.37
CA ALA A 980 11.77 -19.57 -27.32
C ALA A 980 12.62 -20.58 -26.52
N THR A 981 12.21 -20.86 -25.30
CA THR A 981 12.79 -21.92 -24.46
C THR A 981 11.67 -22.61 -23.72
N VAL A 982 11.71 -23.94 -23.67
CA VAL A 982 10.88 -24.72 -22.74
C VAL A 982 11.77 -25.70 -21.99
N ALA A 983 11.59 -25.79 -20.67
CA ALA A 983 12.25 -26.76 -19.81
C ALA A 983 11.25 -27.30 -18.77
N TYR A 984 11.43 -28.55 -18.40
CA TYR A 984 10.75 -29.21 -17.31
C TYR A 984 11.79 -29.98 -16.50
N ASP A 985 11.81 -29.72 -15.20
CA ASP A 985 12.86 -30.07 -14.26
C ASP A 985 12.24 -30.79 -13.05
N ILE A 986 12.69 -32.01 -12.77
CA ILE A 986 12.39 -32.73 -11.53
C ILE A 986 13.70 -32.86 -10.76
N ALA A 987 13.71 -32.50 -9.47
CA ALA A 987 14.85 -32.67 -8.59
C ALA A 987 14.40 -33.18 -7.21
N ALA A 988 14.90 -34.34 -6.80
CA ALA A 988 14.81 -34.85 -5.44
C ALA A 988 16.14 -34.62 -4.71
N LYS A 989 16.08 -34.24 -3.43
CA LYS A 989 17.24 -34.09 -2.55
C LYS A 989 16.96 -34.76 -1.20
N VAL A 990 17.99 -35.35 -0.60
CA VAL A 990 18.00 -35.82 0.78
C VAL A 990 19.29 -35.35 1.43
N GLU A 991 19.16 -34.78 2.62
CA GLU A 991 20.25 -34.35 3.49
C GLU A 991 20.16 -35.18 4.77
N ALA A 992 21.24 -35.85 5.15
CA ALA A 992 21.31 -36.69 6.34
C ALA A 992 22.76 -36.80 6.83
N ASP A 993 22.97 -36.75 8.14
CA ASP A 993 24.29 -36.88 8.79
C ASP A 993 25.37 -35.89 8.26
N GLY A 994 24.95 -34.77 7.66
CA GLY A 994 25.81 -33.76 7.02
C GLY A 994 26.15 -34.01 5.55
N GLU A 995 25.65 -35.10 4.95
CA GLU A 995 25.88 -35.47 3.55
C GLU A 995 24.67 -35.14 2.66
N PHE A 996 24.93 -34.75 1.40
CA PHE A 996 23.92 -34.31 0.44
C PHE A 996 23.75 -35.27 -0.74
N TYR A 997 22.61 -35.97 -0.77
CA TYR A 997 22.20 -36.84 -1.89
C TYR A 997 21.22 -36.09 -2.80
N SER A 998 21.39 -36.23 -4.12
CA SER A 998 20.44 -35.64 -5.07
C SER A 998 20.25 -36.48 -6.33
N SER A 999 19.03 -36.44 -6.88
CA SER A 999 18.73 -37.01 -8.18
C SER A 999 17.77 -36.11 -8.94
N GLY A 1000 17.86 -36.07 -10.27
CA GLY A 1000 16.99 -35.23 -11.08
C GLY A 1000 16.95 -35.59 -12.56
N LEU A 1001 15.91 -35.09 -13.21
CA LEU A 1001 15.64 -35.23 -14.63
C LEU A 1001 15.23 -33.87 -15.19
N ARG A 1002 16.01 -33.34 -16.13
CA ARG A 1002 15.65 -32.18 -16.94
C ARG A 1002 15.35 -32.62 -18.36
N VAL A 1003 14.24 -32.14 -18.91
CA VAL A 1003 13.92 -32.23 -20.35
C VAL A 1003 13.70 -30.81 -20.87
N GLY A 1004 14.42 -30.41 -21.91
CA GLY A 1004 14.29 -29.05 -22.45
C GLY A 1004 14.64 -28.89 -23.93
N LEU A 1005 14.12 -27.80 -24.50
CA LEU A 1005 14.42 -27.31 -25.85
C LEU A 1005 14.97 -25.88 -25.72
N VAL A 1006 16.22 -25.71 -26.13
CA VAL A 1006 16.98 -24.45 -26.01
C VAL A 1006 17.51 -24.03 -27.39
N PRO A 1007 17.53 -22.74 -27.75
CA PRO A 1007 18.11 -22.29 -29.01
C PRO A 1007 19.59 -22.68 -29.13
N ASP A 1008 20.01 -23.16 -30.29
CA ASP A 1008 21.38 -23.69 -30.53
C ASP A 1008 22.43 -22.63 -30.93
N GLY A 1009 22.03 -21.37 -31.03
CA GLY A 1009 22.88 -20.26 -31.49
C GLY A 1009 23.11 -20.21 -33.01
N MET A 1010 22.65 -21.20 -33.78
CA MET A 1010 22.77 -21.27 -35.24
C MET A 1010 21.41 -21.10 -35.96
N GLY A 1011 20.33 -20.95 -35.21
CA GLY A 1011 18.97 -20.73 -35.71
C GLY A 1011 18.05 -21.95 -35.61
N GLY A 1012 18.51 -23.03 -34.97
CA GLY A 1012 17.71 -24.19 -34.59
C GLY A 1012 17.51 -24.29 -33.07
N TYR A 1013 17.08 -25.48 -32.64
CA TYR A 1013 16.80 -25.81 -31.25
C TYR A 1013 17.47 -27.14 -30.92
N THR A 1014 18.26 -27.16 -29.84
CA THR A 1014 18.77 -28.40 -29.26
C THR A 1014 17.76 -28.91 -28.24
N GLY A 1015 17.22 -30.10 -28.49
CA GLY A 1015 16.50 -30.88 -27.48
C GLY A 1015 17.50 -31.66 -26.64
N ALA A 1016 17.49 -31.44 -25.33
CA ALA A 1016 18.40 -32.08 -24.39
C ALA A 1016 17.63 -32.73 -23.24
N VAL A 1017 18.12 -33.89 -22.81
CA VAL A 1017 17.71 -34.55 -21.57
C VAL A 1017 18.94 -34.67 -20.69
N TYR A 1018 18.89 -34.09 -19.50
CA TYR A 1018 19.95 -34.22 -18.49
C TYR A 1018 19.42 -35.10 -17.36
N VAL A 1019 20.24 -36.04 -16.89
CA VAL A 1019 19.94 -36.93 -15.78
C VAL A 1019 21.04 -36.76 -14.73
N ILE A 1020 20.65 -36.54 -13.49
CA ILE A 1020 21.52 -36.54 -12.31
C ILE A 1020 21.11 -37.75 -11.48
N ALA A 1021 21.94 -38.79 -11.46
CA ALA A 1021 21.75 -40.00 -10.67
C ALA A 1021 23.04 -40.82 -10.66
N ASP A 1022 23.33 -41.50 -9.55
CA ASP A 1022 24.48 -42.42 -9.46
C ASP A 1022 24.25 -43.70 -10.28
N GLN A 1023 22.98 -44.07 -10.51
CA GLN A 1023 22.57 -45.23 -11.30
C GLN A 1023 21.35 -44.89 -12.16
N PHE A 1024 21.34 -45.33 -13.41
CA PHE A 1024 20.18 -45.26 -14.30
C PHE A 1024 19.71 -46.67 -14.66
N VAL A 1025 18.63 -47.11 -14.01
CA VAL A 1025 18.08 -48.46 -14.14
C VAL A 1025 16.88 -48.53 -15.09
N VAL A 1026 16.80 -49.61 -15.86
CA VAL A 1026 15.61 -50.00 -16.63
C VAL A 1026 15.16 -51.38 -16.18
N GLY A 1027 13.91 -51.46 -15.70
CA GLY A 1027 13.30 -52.71 -15.25
C GLY A 1027 12.13 -53.14 -16.12
N ASN A 1028 11.87 -54.45 -16.15
CA ASN A 1028 10.64 -55.00 -16.74
C ASN A 1028 9.60 -55.22 -15.63
N ALA A 1029 8.47 -54.52 -15.72
CA ALA A 1029 7.37 -54.57 -14.74
C ALA A 1029 6.71 -55.95 -14.58
N ALA A 1030 7.06 -56.94 -15.41
CA ALA A 1030 6.58 -58.32 -15.34
C ALA A 1030 7.53 -59.31 -14.61
N GLY A 1031 8.63 -58.85 -13.98
CA GLY A 1031 9.58 -59.80 -13.38
C GLY A 1031 10.68 -59.25 -12.46
N ASP A 1032 10.44 -58.16 -11.72
CA ASP A 1032 11.28 -57.59 -10.65
C ASP A 1032 12.79 -57.48 -10.94
N THR A 1033 13.16 -57.42 -12.22
CA THR A 1033 14.54 -57.42 -12.71
C THR A 1033 14.87 -56.06 -13.28
N PHE A 1034 15.62 -55.30 -12.50
CA PHE A 1034 16.15 -53.98 -12.85
C PHE A 1034 17.60 -54.14 -13.33
N PHE A 1035 17.90 -53.60 -14.51
CA PHE A 1035 19.25 -53.60 -15.06
C PHE A 1035 19.76 -52.16 -15.06
N PRO A 1036 20.86 -51.83 -14.35
CA PRO A 1036 21.54 -50.55 -14.55
C PRO A 1036 22.08 -50.52 -15.97
N LEU A 1037 21.70 -49.51 -16.76
CA LEU A 1037 22.29 -49.28 -18.08
C LEU A 1037 23.59 -48.48 -17.97
N PHE A 1038 23.67 -47.61 -16.96
CA PHE A 1038 24.92 -47.01 -16.52
C PHE A 1038 24.95 -46.73 -15.02
N THR A 1039 26.16 -46.75 -14.47
CA THR A 1039 26.51 -46.37 -13.10
C THR A 1039 27.61 -45.32 -13.16
N ILE A 1040 27.50 -44.26 -12.39
CA ILE A 1040 28.53 -43.22 -12.27
C ILE A 1040 29.29 -43.45 -10.95
N SER A 1041 30.62 -43.51 -11.02
CA SER A 1041 31.48 -43.66 -9.84
C SER A 1041 32.87 -43.08 -10.10
N GLY A 1042 33.43 -42.34 -9.13
CA GLY A 1042 34.75 -41.72 -9.23
C GLY A 1042 34.93 -40.86 -10.50
N GLY A 1043 33.90 -40.10 -10.88
CA GLY A 1043 33.88 -39.29 -12.11
C GLY A 1043 33.80 -40.07 -13.44
N ASN A 1044 33.71 -41.40 -13.41
CA ASN A 1044 33.63 -42.26 -14.60
C ASN A 1044 32.21 -42.83 -14.76
N ALA A 1045 31.73 -42.91 -16.00
CA ALA A 1045 30.47 -43.56 -16.35
C ALA A 1045 30.73 -44.98 -16.89
N TYR A 1046 30.26 -45.99 -16.16
CA TYR A 1046 30.35 -47.39 -16.51
C TYR A 1046 29.04 -47.82 -17.20
N LEU A 1047 29.13 -48.49 -18.34
CA LEU A 1047 27.99 -49.02 -19.09
C LEU A 1047 27.85 -50.52 -18.85
N ASP A 1048 26.63 -51.01 -18.66
CA ASP A 1048 26.33 -52.44 -18.47
C ASP A 1048 25.19 -52.90 -19.40
N GLY A 1049 25.15 -54.21 -19.67
CA GLY A 1049 24.15 -54.86 -20.52
C GLY A 1049 24.42 -54.86 -22.03
N ASN A 1050 23.63 -55.66 -22.75
CA ASN A 1050 23.73 -55.86 -24.20
C ASN A 1050 23.12 -54.69 -25.00
N LEU A 1051 23.68 -53.50 -24.88
CA LEU A 1051 23.20 -52.26 -25.53
C LEU A 1051 23.31 -52.23 -27.08
N MET A 1052 23.81 -53.29 -27.73
CA MET A 1052 23.99 -53.36 -29.19
C MET A 1052 23.39 -54.62 -29.81
N LEU A 1053 22.26 -54.47 -30.51
CA LEU A 1053 21.49 -55.57 -31.11
C LEU A 1053 22.25 -56.38 -32.18
N SER A 1054 23.24 -55.79 -32.87
CA SER A 1054 23.98 -56.42 -33.97
C SER A 1054 25.47 -56.67 -33.68
N GLY A 1055 25.94 -56.40 -32.45
CA GLY A 1055 27.35 -56.61 -32.05
C GLY A 1055 28.41 -55.84 -32.85
N THR A 1056 28.03 -54.85 -33.66
CA THR A 1056 28.93 -54.16 -34.61
C THR A 1056 29.26 -52.75 -34.13
N LEU A 1057 30.49 -52.53 -33.67
CA LEU A 1057 30.96 -51.24 -33.14
C LEU A 1057 31.97 -50.61 -34.12
N TYR A 1058 31.54 -49.59 -34.87
CA TYR A 1058 32.38 -48.93 -35.87
C TYR A 1058 33.46 -48.06 -35.20
N ALA A 1059 34.72 -48.25 -35.60
CA ALA A 1059 35.88 -47.58 -34.98
C ALA A 1059 35.82 -46.04 -35.03
N ASN A 1060 35.09 -45.44 -35.98
CA ASN A 1060 34.89 -43.98 -36.05
C ASN A 1060 33.84 -43.44 -35.05
N ARG A 1061 33.24 -44.31 -34.22
CA ARG A 1061 32.37 -43.93 -33.09
C ARG A 1061 33.13 -43.90 -31.75
N ILE A 1062 34.37 -44.39 -31.71
CA ILE A 1062 35.28 -44.26 -30.58
C ILE A 1062 36.12 -42.99 -30.80
N ARG A 1063 36.44 -42.25 -29.73
CA ARG A 1063 37.36 -41.11 -29.80
C ARG A 1063 38.76 -41.63 -30.14
N THR A 1064 39.30 -41.21 -31.27
CA THR A 1064 40.52 -41.80 -31.86
C THR A 1064 41.69 -41.80 -30.88
N ASN A 1065 42.33 -42.97 -30.74
CA ASN A 1065 43.54 -43.29 -29.95
C ASN A 1065 43.39 -43.61 -28.44
N ASP A 1066 42.24 -43.40 -27.78
CA ASP A 1066 42.08 -43.72 -26.34
C ASP A 1066 41.37 -45.06 -26.07
N ILE A 1067 42.05 -46.18 -26.36
CA ILE A 1067 41.77 -47.48 -25.73
C ILE A 1067 43.08 -47.97 -25.10
N ASP A 1068 43.29 -47.61 -23.84
CA ASP A 1068 44.45 -48.03 -23.07
C ASP A 1068 44.28 -49.47 -22.56
N THR A 1069 45.38 -50.23 -22.51
CA THR A 1069 45.41 -51.62 -22.03
C THR A 1069 45.00 -51.73 -20.57
N ASP A 1070 45.25 -50.71 -19.76
CA ASP A 1070 44.89 -50.68 -18.33
C ASP A 1070 43.37 -50.62 -18.10
N ARG A 1071 42.57 -50.37 -19.17
CA ARG A 1071 41.11 -50.34 -19.14
C ARG A 1071 40.45 -51.61 -19.69
N ILE A 1072 41.22 -52.65 -20.05
CA ILE A 1072 40.69 -53.95 -20.50
C ILE A 1072 41.13 -55.03 -19.51
N ALA A 1073 40.17 -55.61 -18.79
CA ALA A 1073 40.46 -56.70 -17.86
C ALA A 1073 41.05 -57.93 -18.58
N PRO A 1074 42.02 -58.65 -18.00
CA PRO A 1074 42.60 -59.85 -18.60
C PRO A 1074 41.53 -60.89 -18.97
N ASN A 1075 41.57 -61.37 -20.22
CA ASN A 1075 40.61 -62.28 -20.85
C ASN A 1075 39.22 -61.70 -21.20
N ALA A 1076 39.01 -60.37 -21.15
CA ALA A 1076 37.69 -59.76 -21.43
C ALA A 1076 37.21 -59.81 -22.90
N ILE A 1077 38.05 -60.22 -23.86
CA ILE A 1077 37.67 -60.34 -25.28
C ILE A 1077 37.66 -61.81 -25.70
N THR A 1078 36.48 -62.41 -25.73
CA THR A 1078 36.24 -63.79 -26.16
C THR A 1078 35.52 -63.83 -27.51
N ALA A 1079 36.25 -64.15 -28.58
CA ALA A 1079 35.66 -64.37 -29.90
C ALA A 1079 35.05 -65.79 -29.97
N PHE A 1080 33.72 -65.88 -30.14
CA PHE A 1080 33.02 -67.12 -30.47
C PHE A 1080 32.74 -67.24 -31.97
N ASP A 1081 32.61 -68.48 -32.44
CA ASP A 1081 32.97 -68.84 -33.82
C ASP A 1081 31.94 -68.50 -34.92
N SER A 1082 32.48 -68.39 -36.12
CA SER A 1082 31.83 -68.12 -37.40
C SER A 1082 31.07 -69.32 -37.99
N TYR A 1083 29.99 -69.07 -38.75
CA TYR A 1083 29.29 -70.13 -39.49
C TYR A 1083 28.69 -69.71 -40.85
N TYR A 1084 29.56 -69.69 -41.86
CA TYR A 1084 29.40 -70.28 -43.22
C TYR A 1084 27.99 -70.61 -43.77
N ASN A 1085 27.66 -70.22 -45.02
CA ASN A 1085 27.74 -71.09 -46.23
C ASN A 1085 27.27 -70.39 -47.56
N ASP A 1086 27.53 -71.05 -48.70
CA ASP A 1086 27.45 -70.61 -50.11
C ASP A 1086 26.05 -70.53 -50.78
N TYR A 1087 25.98 -69.81 -51.92
CA TYR A 1087 25.05 -70.04 -53.04
C TYR A 1087 25.56 -69.40 -54.36
N ALA A 1088 25.14 -69.82 -55.57
CA ALA A 1088 25.60 -71.04 -56.27
C ALA A 1088 25.44 -70.91 -57.81
N GLY A 1089 26.32 -71.57 -58.58
CA GLY A 1089 26.15 -71.86 -60.02
C GLY A 1089 26.62 -70.79 -61.04
N SER A 1090 26.93 -71.13 -62.30
CA SER A 1090 27.10 -72.47 -62.88
C SER A 1090 27.97 -72.43 -64.16
N GLY A 1091 29.10 -73.15 -64.15
CA GLY A 1091 29.94 -73.42 -65.32
C GLY A 1091 30.68 -74.74 -65.10
N GLY A 1092 30.26 -75.80 -65.78
CA GLY A 1092 30.57 -77.18 -65.38
C GLY A 1092 31.73 -77.83 -66.14
N GLY A 1093 32.41 -78.75 -65.46
CA GLY A 1093 33.28 -79.75 -66.10
C GLY A 1093 34.78 -79.58 -65.84
N THR A 1094 35.35 -80.53 -65.10
CA THR A 1094 36.78 -80.89 -65.17
C THR A 1094 37.81 -79.82 -64.75
N PHE A 1095 37.62 -79.18 -63.59
CA PHE A 1095 38.79 -78.72 -62.83
C PHE A 1095 39.48 -79.90 -62.15
N SER A 1096 40.33 -80.56 -62.93
CA SER A 1096 41.29 -81.57 -62.45
C SER A 1096 42.20 -80.93 -61.41
N GLY A 1097 42.26 -81.51 -60.22
CA GLY A 1097 42.97 -80.90 -59.09
C GLY A 1097 44.48 -81.10 -59.16
N ALA A 1098 45.24 -80.04 -58.88
CA ALA A 1098 46.53 -80.17 -58.21
C ALA A 1098 46.27 -80.23 -56.70
N ARG A 1099 46.16 -81.45 -56.16
CA ARG A 1099 46.15 -81.64 -54.69
C ARG A 1099 47.56 -81.37 -54.16
N GLN A 1100 47.67 -80.57 -53.10
CA GLN A 1100 48.79 -80.68 -52.17
C GLN A 1100 48.31 -80.57 -50.71
N PHE A 1101 47.64 -81.64 -50.26
CA PHE A 1101 47.62 -82.00 -48.84
C PHE A 1101 48.95 -82.69 -48.52
N ALA A 1102 49.96 -81.90 -48.13
CA ALA A 1102 51.26 -82.31 -47.62
C ALA A 1102 51.96 -81.04 -47.06
N ASP A 1103 52.49 -80.97 -45.83
CA ASP A 1103 52.57 -82.00 -44.77
C ASP A 1103 52.38 -81.41 -43.38
N VAL A 1104 51.75 -82.18 -42.49
CA VAL A 1104 51.97 -82.04 -41.05
C VAL A 1104 53.33 -82.68 -40.73
N THR A 1105 54.40 -81.89 -40.81
CA THR A 1105 55.71 -82.34 -40.32
C THR A 1105 55.81 -82.16 -38.81
N LEU A 1106 55.20 -83.08 -38.06
CA LEU A 1106 55.64 -83.37 -36.71
C LEU A 1106 57.02 -84.05 -36.79
N ASN A 1107 58.10 -83.30 -36.54
CA ASN A 1107 59.40 -83.91 -36.27
C ASN A 1107 59.97 -83.41 -34.94
N ARG A 1108 60.33 -84.38 -34.11
CA ARG A 1108 60.72 -84.23 -32.70
C ARG A 1108 62.19 -84.58 -32.55
N THR A 1109 62.94 -83.82 -31.75
CA THR A 1109 64.37 -84.05 -31.41
C THR A 1109 65.32 -83.91 -32.63
N ALA A 1110 66.56 -83.41 -32.50
CA ALA A 1110 67.45 -83.52 -31.34
C ALA A 1110 68.45 -82.36 -31.14
N SER A 1111 68.70 -82.06 -29.87
CA SER A 1111 70.03 -81.97 -29.21
C SER A 1111 71.16 -81.04 -29.72
N THR A 1112 71.77 -80.37 -28.73
CA THR A 1112 73.21 -79.99 -28.63
C THR A 1112 73.84 -79.02 -29.63
N THR A 1113 73.87 -77.75 -29.21
CA THR A 1113 75.10 -76.97 -28.93
C THR A 1113 76.31 -77.09 -29.88
N ALA A 1114 76.48 -76.11 -30.76
CA ALA A 1114 77.78 -75.63 -31.25
C ALA A 1114 77.70 -74.15 -31.66
N GLN A 1115 78.78 -73.39 -31.53
CA GLN A 1115 78.94 -72.04 -32.11
C GLN A 1115 79.57 -72.14 -33.51
N ILE A 1116 79.43 -71.11 -34.37
CA ILE A 1116 80.54 -70.37 -35.04
C ILE A 1116 80.04 -69.46 -36.20
N THR A 1117 80.81 -68.39 -36.44
CA THR A 1117 80.68 -67.26 -37.38
C THR A 1117 80.75 -67.58 -38.89
N ILE A 1118 79.96 -66.86 -39.72
CA ILE A 1118 80.20 -66.48 -41.14
C ILE A 1118 79.48 -65.12 -41.39
N ASP A 1119 79.71 -64.31 -42.43
CA ASP A 1119 80.92 -63.52 -42.80
C ASP A 1119 80.90 -63.09 -44.31
N VAL A 1120 80.99 -61.77 -44.61
CA VAL A 1120 81.47 -61.15 -45.90
C VAL A 1120 80.58 -61.39 -47.18
N GLN A 1121 80.43 -60.54 -48.23
CA GLN A 1121 81.24 -59.45 -48.83
C GLN A 1121 80.47 -58.35 -49.64
N ILE A 1122 80.71 -57.07 -49.29
CA ILE A 1122 80.96 -55.83 -50.11
C ILE A 1122 80.60 -55.76 -51.63
N ARG A 1123 79.90 -54.68 -52.09
CA ARG A 1123 80.40 -53.70 -53.13
C ARG A 1123 79.52 -52.45 -53.48
N HIS A 1124 80.03 -51.29 -53.10
CA HIS A 1124 80.00 -49.93 -53.69
C HIS A 1124 78.97 -49.47 -54.76
N THR A 1125 78.27 -48.39 -54.42
CA THR A 1125 78.69 -46.98 -54.67
C THR A 1125 78.39 -46.13 -53.41
N GLY A 1126 78.85 -44.88 -53.19
CA GLY A 1126 79.75 -43.99 -53.96
C GLY A 1126 79.00 -42.74 -54.47
N ALA A 1127 79.27 -41.49 -54.04
CA ALA A 1127 80.27 -40.90 -53.12
C ALA A 1127 79.58 -39.74 -52.31
N ALA A 1128 80.20 -38.83 -51.53
CA ALA A 1128 81.59 -38.41 -51.34
C ALA A 1128 81.90 -37.94 -49.88
N ASN A 1129 82.72 -36.89 -49.68
CA ASN A 1129 83.34 -36.46 -48.40
C ASN A 1129 83.96 -35.03 -48.57
N PRO A 1130 84.77 -34.42 -47.66
CA PRO A 1130 84.90 -34.49 -46.18
C PRO A 1130 85.04 -33.10 -45.46
N SER A 1131 84.93 -33.05 -44.11
CA SER A 1131 85.97 -32.46 -43.20
C SER A 1131 85.65 -32.58 -41.70
N ALA A 1132 86.61 -33.09 -40.92
CA ALA A 1132 86.56 -33.59 -39.54
C ALA A 1132 86.47 -32.57 -38.36
N GLY A 1133 86.18 -33.07 -37.12
CA GLY A 1133 86.88 -32.59 -35.90
C GLY A 1133 86.13 -32.46 -34.53
N SER A 1134 85.97 -33.55 -33.75
CA SER A 1134 86.36 -33.74 -32.30
C SER A 1134 86.29 -32.56 -31.26
N ILE A 1135 85.92 -32.65 -29.95
CA ILE A 1135 85.65 -33.78 -29.00
C ILE A 1135 85.11 -33.29 -27.59
N GLN A 1136 84.35 -34.14 -26.83
CA GLN A 1136 84.11 -34.19 -25.34
C GLN A 1136 83.25 -33.15 -24.50
N VAL A 1137 82.08 -33.62 -24.01
CA VAL A 1137 81.61 -33.74 -22.57
C VAL A 1137 81.01 -32.58 -21.69
N ARG A 1138 79.80 -32.88 -21.10
CA ARG A 1138 79.10 -32.43 -19.84
C ARG A 1138 78.26 -31.11 -19.71
N ARG A 1139 76.92 -31.31 -19.63
CA ARG A 1139 75.88 -30.80 -18.66
C ARG A 1139 75.48 -29.29 -18.61
N VAL A 1140 74.18 -29.03 -18.30
CA VAL A 1140 73.53 -27.85 -17.63
C VAL A 1140 72.67 -26.85 -18.47
N ILE A 1141 71.33 -26.93 -18.30
CA ILE A 1141 70.25 -25.88 -18.10
C ILE A 1141 70.03 -24.69 -19.09
N SER A 1142 68.76 -24.21 -19.16
CA SER A 1142 68.16 -22.96 -19.75
C SER A 1142 67.71 -22.99 -21.23
N GLY A 1143 66.74 -22.17 -21.71
CA GLY A 1143 65.73 -21.33 -21.02
C GLY A 1143 65.11 -20.17 -21.86
N VAL A 1144 63.81 -19.85 -21.65
CA VAL A 1144 63.09 -18.54 -21.88
C VAL A 1144 62.88 -17.99 -23.33
N SER A 1145 61.72 -17.31 -23.55
CA SER A 1145 61.46 -16.13 -24.44
C SER A 1145 60.59 -16.29 -25.74
N THR A 1146 59.91 -15.29 -26.37
CA THR A 1146 58.94 -14.20 -26.02
C THR A 1146 58.34 -13.57 -27.33
N THR A 1147 57.22 -12.80 -27.29
CA THR A 1147 56.81 -11.67 -28.22
C THR A 1147 55.94 -11.99 -29.49
N VAL A 1148 55.24 -11.03 -30.15
CA VAL A 1148 53.96 -10.31 -29.82
C VAL A 1148 53.53 -9.27 -30.91
N LYS A 1149 52.20 -9.10 -31.17
CA LYS A 1149 51.47 -8.00 -31.91
C LYS A 1149 51.69 -7.87 -33.45
N THR A 1150 50.83 -7.24 -34.29
CA THR A 1150 49.62 -6.33 -34.19
C THR A 1150 48.77 -6.46 -35.51
N MET A 1151 47.58 -5.92 -35.85
CA MET A 1151 46.48 -5.03 -35.33
C MET A 1151 45.17 -5.38 -36.16
N PHE A 1152 44.07 -4.63 -36.47
CA PHE A 1152 43.55 -3.24 -36.31
C PHE A 1152 42.01 -3.12 -36.64
N PHE A 1153 41.30 -2.18 -35.98
CA PHE A 1153 40.11 -1.36 -36.37
C PHE A 1153 38.64 -1.87 -36.61
N PHE A 1154 37.74 -1.00 -36.09
CA PHE A 1154 36.27 -0.81 -36.25
C PHE A 1154 35.27 -1.72 -35.48
N ALA A 1155 34.05 -1.19 -35.28
CA ALA A 1155 33.14 -1.50 -34.16
C ALA A 1155 31.64 -1.48 -34.56
N ASP A 1156 30.78 -2.15 -33.78
CA ASP A 1156 29.64 -1.51 -33.07
C ASP A 1156 28.74 -2.46 -32.25
N SER A 1157 28.39 -2.03 -31.03
CA SER A 1157 27.13 -2.32 -30.29
C SER A 1157 26.80 -3.70 -29.69
N ILE A 1158 25.96 -3.64 -28.64
CA ILE A 1158 25.21 -4.72 -27.93
C ILE A 1158 26.04 -5.75 -27.15
N GLY A 1159 25.79 -5.82 -25.84
CA GLY A 1159 26.39 -6.80 -24.93
C GLY A 1159 25.46 -7.97 -24.58
N VAL A 1160 26.06 -9.11 -24.22
CA VAL A 1160 25.37 -10.28 -23.66
C VAL A 1160 26.19 -10.78 -22.47
N ALA A 1161 25.58 -10.86 -21.29
CA ALA A 1161 26.16 -11.53 -20.15
C ALA A 1161 25.79 -13.02 -20.20
N TYR A 1162 26.80 -13.89 -20.21
CA TYR A 1162 26.62 -15.35 -20.03
C TYR A 1162 27.11 -15.77 -18.65
N THR A 1163 26.30 -16.57 -17.96
CA THR A 1163 26.60 -17.15 -16.65
C THR A 1163 27.66 -18.25 -16.76
N SER A 1164 28.68 -18.23 -15.88
CA SER A 1164 29.74 -19.24 -15.83
C SER A 1164 30.08 -19.67 -14.40
N GLN A 1165 29.34 -20.65 -13.88
CA GLN A 1165 29.71 -21.47 -12.71
C GLN A 1165 29.40 -22.94 -13.03
N HIS A 1166 30.22 -23.87 -12.50
CA HIS A 1166 30.32 -25.32 -12.77
C HIS A 1166 31.49 -25.80 -13.67
N ILE A 1167 32.71 -25.37 -13.35
CA ILE A 1167 33.94 -26.17 -13.54
C ILE A 1167 34.76 -26.03 -12.25
N PHE A 1168 35.52 -27.08 -11.87
CA PHE A 1168 36.22 -27.28 -10.57
C PHE A 1168 35.23 -27.50 -9.40
N ASN A 1169 35.03 -28.71 -8.87
CA ASN A 1169 36.04 -29.58 -8.27
C ASN A 1169 35.80 -31.07 -8.55
N TYR A 1170 36.80 -31.75 -9.11
CA TYR A 1170 36.90 -33.21 -9.08
C TYR A 1170 38.34 -33.62 -9.42
N TYR A 1171 39.25 -33.61 -8.44
CA TYR A 1171 40.49 -34.40 -8.44
C TYR A 1171 41.03 -34.50 -7.01
N ASP A 1172 41.09 -35.72 -6.50
CA ASP A 1172 41.79 -36.09 -5.27
C ASP A 1172 43.25 -36.43 -5.63
N PHE A 1173 44.21 -35.93 -4.83
CA PHE A 1173 45.65 -36.13 -5.03
C PHE A 1173 46.42 -36.02 -3.72
N ASP A 1174 46.29 -37.05 -2.89
CA ASP A 1174 47.27 -37.30 -1.83
C ASP A 1174 48.56 -37.90 -2.44
N ASN A 1175 49.73 -37.41 -2.02
CA ASN A 1175 51.12 -37.72 -2.44
C ASN A 1175 51.78 -36.94 -3.61
N VAL A 1176 53.10 -36.77 -3.42
CA VAL A 1176 54.17 -36.23 -4.30
C VAL A 1176 54.30 -34.70 -4.37
N SER A 1177 55.44 -34.22 -3.88
CA SER A 1177 55.76 -32.82 -3.67
C SER A 1177 56.21 -32.06 -4.93
N GLY A 1178 55.68 -30.84 -5.11
CA GLY A 1178 56.17 -29.87 -6.09
C GLY A 1178 55.59 -28.47 -5.87
N SER A 1179 56.42 -27.51 -5.49
CA SER A 1179 56.05 -26.09 -5.36
C SER A 1179 56.18 -25.38 -6.72
N VAL A 1180 55.10 -24.74 -7.17
CA VAL A 1180 55.08 -23.82 -8.33
C VAL A 1180 54.03 -22.73 -8.10
N ASP A 1181 54.49 -21.48 -7.94
CA ASP A 1181 53.62 -20.30 -7.86
C ASP A 1181 53.08 -19.88 -9.25
N TYR A 1182 51.88 -19.28 -9.29
CA TYR A 1182 51.35 -18.61 -10.48
C TYR A 1182 50.63 -17.29 -10.12
N GLU A 1183 51.21 -16.17 -10.56
CA GLU A 1183 50.54 -14.85 -10.53
C GLU A 1183 49.40 -14.78 -11.56
N ILE A 1184 48.23 -14.27 -11.17
CA ILE A 1184 47.16 -13.91 -12.09
C ILE A 1184 47.26 -12.41 -12.44
N TRP A 1185 47.70 -12.11 -13.66
CA TRP A 1185 47.82 -10.74 -14.16
C TRP A 1185 46.49 -10.18 -14.66
N LEU A 1186 45.82 -9.41 -13.80
CA LEU A 1186 44.65 -8.59 -14.17
C LEU A 1186 45.07 -7.41 -15.05
N VAL A 1187 44.69 -7.43 -16.33
CA VAL A 1187 44.86 -6.30 -17.27
C VAL A 1187 43.52 -5.63 -17.51
N THR A 1188 43.26 -4.55 -16.76
CA THR A 1188 42.13 -3.64 -16.99
C THR A 1188 42.56 -2.44 -17.84
N SER A 1189 41.65 -1.95 -18.68
CA SER A 1189 41.84 -0.73 -19.48
C SER A 1189 40.47 -0.17 -19.90
N THR A 1190 40.15 1.11 -19.73
CA THR A 1190 40.86 2.24 -19.07
C THR A 1190 39.76 3.27 -18.67
N TYR A 1191 39.65 3.71 -17.41
CA TYR A 1191 40.42 4.77 -16.72
C TYR A 1191 39.88 6.20 -16.95
N GLU A 1192 39.71 6.96 -15.85
CA GLU A 1192 39.57 8.44 -15.67
C GLU A 1192 38.45 8.76 -14.65
N GLN A 1193 38.59 9.58 -13.61
CA GLN A 1193 39.71 10.02 -12.73
C GLN A 1193 39.10 10.06 -11.29
N VAL A 1194 39.76 10.09 -10.13
CA VAL A 1194 41.07 10.60 -9.69
C VAL A 1194 41.56 9.76 -8.49
N PHE A 1195 42.81 9.29 -8.49
CA PHE A 1195 43.62 9.19 -7.26
C PHE A 1195 45.10 8.96 -7.64
N ARG A 1196 46.03 9.71 -7.03
CA ARG A 1196 47.47 9.48 -7.23
C ARG A 1196 48.35 10.09 -6.14
N GLN A 1197 48.68 9.30 -5.11
CA GLN A 1197 50.05 9.23 -4.61
C GLN A 1197 50.24 7.99 -3.71
N VAL A 1198 51.22 7.16 -4.08
CA VAL A 1198 51.77 6.06 -3.27
C VAL A 1198 53.25 6.37 -3.04
N PHE A 1199 53.81 5.81 -1.97
CA PHE A 1199 55.19 6.03 -1.50
C PHE A 1199 56.28 5.77 -2.54
N VAL A 1200 57.46 6.34 -2.29
CA VAL A 1200 58.66 6.23 -3.13
C VAL A 1200 59.82 5.64 -2.31
N THR A 1201 60.27 4.45 -2.71
CA THR A 1201 61.54 3.75 -2.34
C THR A 1201 61.82 3.43 -0.86
N GLY A 1202 62.51 2.33 -0.51
CA GLY A 1202 63.01 1.21 -1.33
C GLY A 1202 64.26 0.54 -0.74
N GLN A 1203 64.63 -0.65 -1.27
CA GLN A 1203 65.85 -1.43 -0.98
C GLN A 1203 65.89 -2.08 0.45
N GLU A 1204 66.65 -3.15 0.76
CA GLU A 1204 67.58 -3.97 -0.07
C GLU A 1204 67.64 -5.46 0.35
N THR A 1205 67.88 -6.34 -0.62
CA THR A 1205 68.42 -7.72 -0.60
C THR A 1205 68.49 -8.62 0.67
N LYS A 1206 68.03 -9.87 0.46
CA LYS A 1206 68.63 -11.16 0.90
C LYS A 1206 68.66 -11.47 2.42
N ARG A 1207 67.88 -12.48 2.80
CA ARG A 1207 68.32 -13.87 2.60
C ARG A 1207 67.15 -14.77 2.21
#